data_AF-A0A7X8G9W8-F1
#
_entry.id   AF-A0A7X8G9W8-F1
#
_cell.length_a   1.000
_cell.length_b   1.000
_cell.length_c   1.000
_cell.angle_alpha   90.00
_cell.angle_beta   90.00
_cell.angle_gamma   90.00
#
_symmetry.space_group_name_H-M   'P 1'
#
loop_
_entity.id
_entity.type
_entity.pdbx_description
1 polymer ?
#
loop_
_entity_poly.entity_id
_entity_poly.type
_entity_poly.pdbx_seq_one_letter_code
_entity_poly.pdbx_strand_id
1 'polypeptide(L)'
;MIRRHYIIAGLTVALCTAASVLYAQTQSAEDLLKEGERLHLQYEFERAIEAFSRVIGASDDSLLISRAEQHKVYCENGLIMSNYVVRPHVLGQAVVPARDFPLYYDLAPSGCWVYPPDELLKHVNDNGEKKFPLFYRDNLHRMVFTARDTLSGTGWDIYMTERTSDTAVTWTPPVRLGSDINTPGNEMYPVLSADGNTLYFCSDGLPGLGGFNLFVSYRDENNQTWSVPENMGIPFSSSSNDMLYMLSDDLRYFYFVSDRNAPADSLILYKIEHEVSPVKIRPSSVQELREIAALAPQSNYLGTNTGTSDRAAGSHATDNRATGSRVADSTNNRTAVSDSVLQKTREATRHYAELNKTIRGLAGLVQKHEQKLDSLRAMYTSLSREEDKSVFASHIRDEEFGLMELQQSLRDTQKAAQAIEDMFLWHGVLAVPETQAFASEKTGGTTSAQANTLSGTAQAKTALFSPVKQDAGTLDGHVFLAPAPIVPPVDLSFRIEKQAVIVPWENEPAGLYYRIQLFTVSRKVTLSQLKGISPVFEVRVGNKYVYYAGQFQTYNQASRALATVRKQGVSGALVVAFFERKSISVQEGRQREAQKKTAPENTGIYQVYLGTGEIATELLAAVNELTNKDIIRVAKGDAAEHFIGPFSSRAQAEELAKALKEKGFIFVRIQEVTP
;
A
#
# COMPACT_ATOMS: atom_id res chain seq x y z
N MET A 1 -15.57 82.20 16.17
CA MET A 1 -15.15 81.05 17.02
C MET A 1 -15.74 79.70 16.58
N ILE A 2 -16.99 79.65 16.09
CA ILE A 2 -17.70 78.40 15.78
C ILE A 2 -17.09 77.63 14.58
N ARG A 3 -16.64 78.31 13.52
CA ARG A 3 -16.00 77.68 12.34
C ARG A 3 -14.69 76.92 12.64
N ARG A 4 -13.95 77.30 13.69
CA ARG A 4 -12.69 76.63 14.06
C ARG A 4 -12.94 75.28 14.76
N HIS A 5 -14.05 75.13 15.47
CA HIS A 5 -14.39 73.89 16.18
C HIS A 5 -14.84 72.78 15.24
N TYR A 6 -15.57 73.10 14.16
CA TYR A 6 -15.99 72.11 13.16
C TYR A 6 -14.82 71.58 12.31
N ILE A 7 -13.81 72.41 12.04
CA ILE A 7 -12.62 71.97 11.30
C ILE A 7 -11.76 71.04 12.16
N ILE A 8 -11.61 71.33 13.45
CA ILE A 8 -10.84 70.48 14.37
C ILE A 8 -11.57 69.15 14.62
N ALA A 9 -12.90 69.17 14.80
CA ALA A 9 -13.70 67.96 14.97
C ALA A 9 -13.69 67.05 13.71
N GLY A 10 -13.76 67.66 12.52
CA GLY A 10 -13.64 66.93 11.25
C GLY A 10 -12.25 66.33 11.05
N LEU A 11 -11.19 67.03 11.47
CA LEU A 11 -9.82 66.52 11.41
C LEU A 11 -9.61 65.36 12.38
N THR A 12 -10.16 65.42 13.60
CA THR A 12 -10.05 64.33 14.59
C THR A 12 -10.83 63.09 14.18
N VAL A 13 -12.01 63.24 13.57
CA VAL A 13 -12.77 62.10 13.04
C VAL A 13 -12.06 61.49 11.83
N ALA A 14 -11.50 62.30 10.93
CA ALA A 14 -10.71 61.82 9.79
C ALA A 14 -9.38 61.15 10.21
N LEU A 15 -8.72 61.64 11.28
CA LEU A 15 -7.54 61.01 11.87
C LEU A 15 -7.89 59.73 12.62
N CYS A 16 -9.05 59.65 13.28
CA CYS A 16 -9.50 58.42 13.93
C CYS A 16 -9.94 57.36 12.91
N THR A 17 -10.63 57.74 11.83
CA THR A 17 -10.98 56.81 10.75
C THR A 17 -9.77 56.37 9.95
N ALA A 18 -8.84 57.29 9.65
CA ALA A 18 -7.54 56.95 9.06
C ALA A 18 -6.71 56.06 9.99
N ALA A 19 -6.70 56.31 11.30
CA ALA A 19 -6.01 55.44 12.27
C ALA A 19 -6.67 54.06 12.37
N SER A 20 -7.99 53.93 12.30
CA SER A 20 -8.67 52.62 12.24
C SER A 20 -8.51 51.90 10.90
N VAL A 21 -8.33 52.63 9.79
CA VAL A 21 -8.02 52.08 8.46
C VAL A 21 -6.52 51.75 8.33
N LEU A 22 -5.64 52.47 9.02
CA LEU A 22 -4.21 52.15 9.16
C LEU A 22 -3.93 51.05 10.20
N TYR A 23 -4.77 50.88 11.22
CA TYR A 23 -4.72 49.70 12.11
C TYR A 23 -5.25 48.43 11.40
N ALA A 24 -5.93 48.59 10.26
CA ALA A 24 -6.33 47.51 9.36
C ALA A 24 -5.24 47.16 8.31
N GLN A 25 -4.03 47.72 8.44
CA GLN A 25 -2.80 47.35 7.72
C GLN A 25 -1.77 46.93 8.78
N THR A 26 -1.14 45.77 8.81
CA THR A 26 -0.97 44.63 7.90
C THR A 26 -0.79 43.42 8.82
N GLN A 27 -1.71 42.46 8.81
CA GLN A 27 -1.43 41.18 9.46
C GLN A 27 -0.21 40.59 8.75
N SER A 28 0.91 40.39 9.46
CA SER A 28 2.13 39.93 8.82
C SER A 28 1.91 38.55 8.19
N ALA A 29 2.68 38.19 7.17
CA ALA A 29 2.59 36.85 6.58
C ALA A 29 2.78 35.74 7.63
N GLU A 30 3.61 35.98 8.66
CA GLU A 30 3.77 35.08 9.80
C GLU A 30 2.53 34.98 10.69
N ASP A 31 1.83 36.09 10.94
CA ASP A 31 0.60 36.08 11.74
C ASP A 31 -0.53 35.35 11.01
N LEU A 32 -0.60 35.51 9.68
CA LEU A 32 -1.53 34.77 8.83
C LEU A 32 -1.21 33.28 8.79
N LEU A 33 0.08 32.91 8.77
CA LEU A 33 0.51 31.53 8.83
C LEU A 33 0.09 30.88 10.16
N LYS A 34 0.35 31.55 11.29
CA LYS A 34 -0.05 31.07 12.63
C LYS A 34 -1.56 30.93 12.75
N GLU A 35 -2.32 31.88 12.20
CA GLU A 35 -3.79 31.79 12.17
C GLU A 35 -4.26 30.61 11.32
N GLY A 36 -3.67 30.39 10.15
CA GLY A 36 -3.96 29.23 9.30
C GLY A 36 -3.68 27.90 10.01
N GLU A 37 -2.52 27.78 10.67
CA GLU A 37 -2.15 26.58 11.44
C GLU A 37 -3.13 26.32 12.60
N ARG A 38 -3.54 27.38 13.30
CA ARG A 38 -4.54 27.30 14.38
C ARG A 38 -5.91 26.83 13.85
N LEU A 39 -6.36 27.37 12.72
CA LEU A 39 -7.62 26.97 12.07
C LEU A 39 -7.56 25.54 11.54
N HIS A 40 -6.41 25.13 10.99
CA HIS A 40 -6.15 23.78 10.53
C HIS A 40 -6.31 22.76 11.66
N LEU A 41 -5.68 23.00 12.81
CA LEU A 41 -5.83 22.16 14.02
C LEU A 41 -7.27 22.13 14.56
N GLN A 42 -8.09 23.13 14.23
CA GLN A 42 -9.49 23.22 14.62
C GLN A 42 -10.46 22.63 13.58
N TYR A 43 -9.95 21.95 12.54
CA TYR A 43 -10.75 21.40 11.44
C TYR A 43 -11.53 22.46 10.65
N GLU A 44 -11.16 23.74 10.77
CA GLU A 44 -11.75 24.84 10.01
C GLU A 44 -11.04 24.99 8.66
N PHE A 45 -11.02 23.89 7.88
CA PHE A 45 -10.18 23.74 6.69
C PHE A 45 -10.39 24.83 5.64
N GLU A 46 -11.65 25.24 5.37
CA GLU A 46 -11.93 26.30 4.40
C GLU A 46 -11.29 27.64 4.80
N ARG A 47 -11.41 28.01 6.08
CA ARG A 47 -10.82 29.24 6.62
C ARG A 47 -9.30 29.15 6.68
N ALA A 48 -8.76 27.97 6.98
CA ALA A 48 -7.32 27.73 6.97
C ALA A 48 -6.74 27.89 5.55
N ILE A 49 -7.40 27.34 4.52
CA ILE A 49 -7.01 27.49 3.10
C ILE A 49 -7.00 28.96 2.69
N GLU A 50 -7.98 29.75 3.11
CA GLU A 50 -8.01 31.19 2.86
C GLU A 50 -6.82 31.90 3.51
N ALA A 51 -6.54 31.59 4.79
CA ALA A 51 -5.40 32.14 5.50
C ALA A 51 -4.07 31.82 4.81
N PHE A 52 -3.82 30.56 4.43
CA PHE A 52 -2.60 30.16 3.72
C PHE A 52 -2.51 30.77 2.32
N SER A 53 -3.63 30.90 1.61
CA SER A 53 -3.63 31.57 0.30
C SER A 53 -3.25 33.05 0.40
N ARG A 54 -3.65 33.73 1.48
CA ARG A 54 -3.22 35.10 1.78
C ARG A 54 -1.73 35.18 2.11
N VAL A 55 -1.19 34.18 2.82
CA VAL A 55 0.25 34.07 3.08
C VAL A 55 1.05 33.99 1.78
N ILE A 56 0.65 33.08 0.88
CA ILE A 56 1.30 32.85 -0.41
C ILE A 56 1.30 34.12 -1.27
N GLY A 57 0.21 34.91 -1.24
CA GLY A 57 0.10 36.15 -2.00
C GLY A 57 0.76 37.39 -1.37
N ALA A 58 1.09 37.34 -0.08
CA ALA A 58 1.58 38.50 0.67
C ALA A 58 3.06 38.41 1.11
N SER A 59 3.69 37.24 0.96
CA SER A 59 5.08 36.98 1.34
C SER A 59 5.98 36.89 0.13
N ASP A 60 7.21 37.39 0.24
CA ASP A 60 8.32 37.12 -0.71
C ASP A 60 9.29 36.04 -0.18
N ASP A 61 9.09 35.56 1.06
CA ASP A 61 9.90 34.51 1.67
C ASP A 61 9.50 33.12 1.14
N SER A 62 10.40 32.50 0.37
CA SER A 62 10.18 31.20 -0.26
C SER A 62 9.96 30.06 0.74
N LEU A 63 10.57 30.11 1.93
CA LEU A 63 10.38 29.08 2.95
C LEU A 63 8.98 29.19 3.57
N LEU A 64 8.55 30.42 3.84
CA LEU A 64 7.23 30.72 4.39
C LEU A 64 6.13 30.34 3.39
N ILE A 65 6.32 30.67 2.09
CA ILE A 65 5.42 30.27 1.00
C ILE A 65 5.34 28.74 0.92
N SER A 66 6.48 28.04 0.87
CA SER A 66 6.51 26.57 0.77
C SER A 66 5.79 25.89 1.94
N ARG A 67 5.97 26.41 3.16
CA ARG A 67 5.23 25.93 4.34
C ARG A 67 3.73 26.19 4.22
N ALA A 68 3.33 27.38 3.78
CA ALA A 68 1.91 27.71 3.59
C ALA A 68 1.26 26.86 2.49
N GLU A 69 1.96 26.59 1.39
CA GLU A 69 1.50 25.67 0.32
C GLU A 69 1.30 24.25 0.84
N GLN A 70 2.26 23.72 1.61
CA GLN A 70 2.15 22.40 2.22
C GLN A 70 0.94 22.31 3.16
N HIS A 71 0.78 23.27 4.07
CA HIS A 71 -0.36 23.30 4.98
C HIS A 71 -1.70 23.50 4.27
N LYS A 72 -1.73 24.25 3.17
CA LYS A 72 -2.91 24.40 2.32
C LYS A 72 -3.33 23.05 1.73
N VAL A 73 -2.40 22.27 1.19
CA VAL A 73 -2.66 20.92 0.68
C VAL A 73 -3.22 20.00 1.78
N TYR A 74 -2.68 20.07 3.00
CA TYR A 74 -3.23 19.32 4.14
C TYR A 74 -4.69 19.69 4.43
N CYS A 75 -5.03 20.97 4.35
CA CYS A 75 -6.41 21.42 4.55
C CYS A 75 -7.34 21.00 3.40
N GLU A 76 -6.86 21.00 2.15
CA GLU A 76 -7.63 20.51 0.99
C GLU A 76 -7.94 19.01 1.14
N ASN A 77 -6.96 18.21 1.56
CA ASN A 77 -7.17 16.80 1.91
C ASN A 77 -8.18 16.65 3.07
N GLY A 78 -8.05 17.46 4.12
CA GLY A 78 -8.96 17.47 5.26
C GLY A 78 -10.41 17.82 4.88
N LEU A 79 -10.60 18.73 3.93
CA LEU A 79 -11.93 19.07 3.40
C LEU A 79 -12.57 17.88 2.68
N ILE A 80 -11.79 17.12 1.92
CA ILE A 80 -12.27 15.90 1.25
C ILE A 80 -12.62 14.83 2.30
N MET A 81 -11.71 14.57 3.24
CA MET A 81 -11.85 13.52 4.26
C MET A 81 -12.94 13.81 5.31
N SER A 82 -13.28 15.07 5.53
CA SER A 82 -14.33 15.47 6.48
C SER A 82 -15.75 15.32 5.94
N ASN A 83 -15.94 15.08 4.63
CA ASN A 83 -17.27 14.92 4.04
C ASN A 83 -18.03 13.71 4.59
N TYR A 84 -17.33 12.61 4.86
CA TYR A 84 -17.91 11.37 5.35
C TYR A 84 -16.97 10.70 6.35
N VAL A 85 -17.36 10.74 7.62
CA VAL A 85 -16.56 10.23 8.75
C VAL A 85 -17.30 9.12 9.48
N VAL A 86 -16.57 8.30 10.22
CA VAL A 86 -17.14 7.30 11.12
C VAL A 86 -17.22 7.88 12.54
N ARG A 87 -18.27 7.53 13.29
CA ARG A 87 -18.36 7.81 14.72
C ARG A 87 -18.00 6.55 15.51
N PRO A 88 -16.73 6.37 15.92
CA PRO A 88 -16.28 5.15 16.59
C PRO A 88 -16.84 5.05 18.01
N HIS A 89 -17.03 3.82 18.49
CA HIS A 89 -17.35 3.56 19.89
C HIS A 89 -16.06 3.39 20.70
N VAL A 90 -15.65 4.46 21.39
CA VAL A 90 -14.43 4.47 22.22
C VAL A 90 -14.72 3.82 23.56
N LEU A 91 -14.11 2.66 23.79
CA LEU A 91 -14.26 1.84 25.01
C LEU A 91 -13.49 2.42 26.19
N GLY A 92 -12.39 3.14 25.92
CA GLY A 92 -11.62 3.84 26.93
C GLY A 92 -10.36 4.50 26.36
N GLN A 93 -9.72 5.31 27.18
CA GLN A 93 -8.44 5.97 26.85
C GLN A 93 -7.52 6.02 28.08
N ALA A 94 -6.21 6.05 27.84
CA ALA A 94 -5.19 6.19 28.88
C ALA A 94 -4.04 7.05 28.37
N VAL A 95 -3.48 7.90 29.24
CA VAL A 95 -2.26 8.66 28.96
C VAL A 95 -1.07 7.78 29.30
N VAL A 96 -0.17 7.60 28.35
CA VAL A 96 1.01 6.72 28.48
C VAL A 96 2.29 7.48 28.07
N PRO A 97 3.47 7.13 28.63
CA PRO A 97 4.72 7.76 28.24
C PRO A 97 5.05 7.52 26.76
N ALA A 98 5.43 8.56 26.03
CA ALA A 98 5.70 8.48 24.59
C ALA A 98 6.84 7.51 24.23
N ARG A 99 7.79 7.28 25.15
CA ARG A 99 8.93 6.36 24.89
C ARG A 99 8.54 4.88 24.91
N ASP A 100 7.61 4.52 25.80
CA ASP A 100 7.31 3.12 26.13
C ASP A 100 5.88 2.72 25.68
N PHE A 101 5.17 3.61 24.96
CA PHE A 101 3.76 3.44 24.62
C PHE A 101 3.39 2.09 23.98
N PRO A 102 4.21 1.48 23.09
CA PRO A 102 3.83 0.21 22.44
C PRO A 102 3.73 -0.93 23.46
N LEU A 103 4.37 -0.78 24.63
CA LEU A 103 4.34 -1.76 25.70
C LEU A 103 3.09 -1.66 26.58
N TYR A 104 2.27 -0.63 26.46
CA TYR A 104 1.04 -0.49 27.24
C TYR A 104 -0.14 -1.09 26.48
N TYR A 105 -0.57 -2.30 26.85
CA TYR A 105 -1.76 -2.94 26.29
C TYR A 105 -2.29 -4.02 27.22
N ASP A 106 -3.58 -4.33 27.09
CA ASP A 106 -4.25 -5.42 27.83
C ASP A 106 -4.63 -6.63 26.95
N LEU A 107 -4.07 -6.71 25.74
CA LEU A 107 -4.28 -7.84 24.85
C LEU A 107 -3.71 -9.13 25.47
N ALA A 108 -4.30 -10.26 25.09
CA ALA A 108 -3.59 -11.53 24.99
C ALA A 108 -3.33 -11.79 23.50
N PRO A 109 -2.38 -11.08 22.85
CA PRO A 109 -2.18 -11.27 21.43
C PRO A 109 -1.45 -12.58 21.17
N SER A 110 -1.59 -13.14 19.97
CA SER A 110 -0.70 -14.17 19.41
C SER A 110 0.73 -13.67 19.13
N GLY A 111 1.11 -12.53 19.70
CA GLY A 111 2.38 -11.85 19.45
C GLY A 111 2.84 -10.98 20.60
N CYS A 112 3.97 -10.31 20.43
CA CYS A 112 4.56 -9.39 21.41
C CYS A 112 5.35 -8.27 20.71
N TRP A 113 5.57 -7.16 21.41
CA TRP A 113 6.45 -6.10 20.94
C TRP A 113 7.91 -6.46 21.20
N VAL A 114 8.75 -6.30 20.19
CA VAL A 114 10.18 -6.60 20.25
C VAL A 114 10.96 -5.43 19.65
N TYR A 115 12.13 -5.11 20.22
CA TYR A 115 13.05 -4.20 19.56
C TYR A 115 13.90 -4.96 18.53
N PRO A 116 14.08 -4.43 17.30
CA PRO A 116 14.87 -5.09 16.28
C PRO A 116 16.32 -5.31 16.77
N PRO A 117 16.87 -6.53 16.62
CA PRO A 117 18.24 -6.81 17.00
C PRO A 117 19.23 -6.09 16.07
N ASP A 118 20.41 -5.76 16.59
CA ASP A 118 21.44 -5.04 15.80
C ASP A 118 21.89 -5.82 14.56
N GLU A 119 21.81 -7.15 14.60
CA GLU A 119 22.10 -8.00 13.44
C GLU A 119 21.14 -7.71 12.27
N LEU A 120 19.84 -7.60 12.55
CA LEU A 120 18.83 -7.26 11.55
C LEU A 120 19.07 -5.83 11.00
N LEU A 121 19.33 -4.86 11.88
CA LEU A 121 19.53 -3.46 11.50
C LEU A 121 20.78 -3.24 10.61
N LYS A 122 21.85 -4.00 10.86
CA LYS A 122 23.07 -3.95 10.03
C LYS A 122 22.81 -4.32 8.57
N HIS A 123 21.84 -5.21 8.30
CA HIS A 123 21.51 -5.60 6.93
C HIS A 123 20.83 -4.50 6.11
N VAL A 124 20.34 -3.45 6.76
CA VAL A 124 19.70 -2.28 6.13
C VAL A 124 20.49 -0.99 6.33
N ASN A 125 21.77 -1.09 6.69
CA ASN A 125 22.66 0.03 6.98
C ASN A 125 22.16 0.96 8.11
N ASP A 126 21.36 0.44 9.05
CA ASP A 126 20.92 1.18 10.23
C ASP A 126 21.94 0.97 11.37
N ASN A 127 22.33 2.07 12.04
CA ASN A 127 23.33 2.08 13.10
C ASN A 127 22.77 1.70 14.48
N GLY A 128 21.44 1.59 14.62
CA GLY A 128 20.75 1.20 15.85
C GLY A 128 20.69 2.27 16.93
N GLU A 129 21.04 3.53 16.65
CA GLU A 129 21.01 4.62 17.63
C GLU A 129 19.58 4.90 18.14
N LYS A 130 18.59 4.81 17.26
CA LYS A 130 17.16 4.95 17.59
C LYS A 130 16.40 3.77 17.01
N LYS A 131 15.83 2.95 17.89
CA LYS A 131 15.08 1.75 17.51
C LYS A 131 13.59 1.95 17.73
N PHE A 132 12.80 1.56 16.73
CA PHE A 132 11.36 1.45 16.87
C PHE A 132 11.00 -0.01 17.11
N PRO A 133 10.10 -0.31 18.05
CA PRO A 133 9.70 -1.68 18.28
C PRO A 133 8.85 -2.16 17.09
N LEU A 134 9.00 -3.44 16.76
CA LEU A 134 8.18 -4.16 15.80
C LEU A 134 7.23 -5.10 16.55
N PHE A 135 6.06 -5.37 15.97
CA PHE A 135 5.14 -6.35 16.53
C PHE A 135 5.42 -7.73 15.93
N TYR A 136 5.93 -8.64 16.74
CA TYR A 136 6.30 -9.99 16.33
C TYR A 136 5.17 -10.98 16.62
N ARG A 137 4.83 -11.82 15.65
CA ARG A 137 3.87 -12.92 15.77
C ARG A 137 4.52 -14.21 15.29
N ASP A 138 4.57 -15.24 16.13
CA ASP A 138 5.25 -16.49 15.79
C ASP A 138 4.55 -17.27 14.67
N ASN A 139 3.22 -17.12 14.56
CA ASN A 139 2.41 -17.75 13.52
C ASN A 139 2.53 -17.07 12.14
N LEU A 140 3.23 -15.94 12.02
CA LEU A 140 3.44 -15.27 10.75
C LEU A 140 4.80 -15.63 10.14
N HIS A 141 4.81 -15.91 8.85
CA HIS A 141 6.04 -16.12 8.06
C HIS A 141 6.69 -14.81 7.63
N ARG A 142 6.23 -13.66 8.14
CA ARG A 142 6.71 -12.34 7.77
C ARG A 142 6.85 -11.46 8.99
N MET A 143 7.89 -10.64 8.98
CA MET A 143 8.08 -9.56 9.92
C MET A 143 8.23 -8.26 9.16
N VAL A 144 7.58 -7.21 9.67
CA VAL A 144 7.73 -5.84 9.18
C VAL A 144 8.32 -4.99 10.29
N PHE A 145 9.18 -4.06 9.96
CA PHE A 145 9.84 -3.19 10.93
C PHE A 145 10.23 -1.87 10.29
N THR A 146 10.37 -0.85 11.13
CA THR A 146 10.89 0.46 10.75
C THR A 146 12.40 0.50 10.98
N ALA A 147 13.15 0.97 10.00
CA ALA A 147 14.58 1.24 10.10
C ALA A 147 14.96 2.43 9.22
N ARG A 148 16.18 2.93 9.39
CA ARG A 148 16.71 4.03 8.60
C ARG A 148 18.03 3.65 7.97
N ASP A 149 18.07 3.58 6.65
CA ASP A 149 19.32 3.45 5.92
C ASP A 149 20.14 4.74 6.06
N THR A 150 21.23 4.65 6.82
CA THR A 150 22.09 5.81 7.11
C THR A 150 22.93 6.27 5.90
N LEU A 151 22.90 5.52 4.79
CA LEU A 151 23.65 5.80 3.56
C LEU A 151 22.78 6.38 2.44
N SER A 152 21.49 6.01 2.38
CA SER A 152 20.57 6.44 1.32
C SER A 152 20.08 7.89 1.49
N GLY A 153 20.09 8.40 2.73
CA GLY A 153 19.50 9.69 3.07
C GLY A 153 17.97 9.71 3.04
N THR A 154 17.31 8.55 2.96
CA THR A 154 15.86 8.42 3.11
C THR A 154 15.46 8.63 4.58
N GLY A 155 14.18 8.95 4.83
CA GLY A 155 13.64 9.05 6.18
C GLY A 155 13.59 7.68 6.88
N TRP A 156 12.67 7.53 7.82
CA TRP A 156 12.37 6.19 8.36
C TRP A 156 11.57 5.39 7.32
N ASP A 157 12.03 4.20 6.99
CA ASP A 157 11.43 3.33 5.98
C ASP A 157 10.92 2.03 6.61
N ILE A 158 9.91 1.42 5.97
CA ILE A 158 9.40 0.09 6.30
C ILE A 158 10.14 -0.97 5.49
N TYR A 159 10.67 -1.94 6.21
CA TYR A 159 11.32 -3.14 5.68
C TYR A 159 10.52 -4.37 6.05
N MET A 160 10.67 -5.42 5.23
CA MET A 160 10.05 -6.71 5.45
C MET A 160 11.08 -7.83 5.32
N THR A 161 11.00 -8.83 6.19
CA THR A 161 11.76 -10.07 6.07
C THR A 161 10.81 -11.27 6.18
N GLU A 162 11.16 -12.37 5.53
CA GLU A 162 10.33 -13.57 5.43
C GLU A 162 11.03 -14.78 6.04
N ARG A 163 10.26 -15.65 6.68
CA ARG A 163 10.76 -16.88 7.30
C ARG A 163 11.12 -17.88 6.19
N THR A 164 12.28 -18.51 6.26
CA THR A 164 12.74 -19.42 5.19
C THR A 164 12.00 -20.76 5.16
N SER A 165 11.40 -21.16 6.28
CA SER A 165 10.49 -22.32 6.38
C SER A 165 9.69 -22.27 7.68
N ASP A 166 8.60 -23.04 7.74
CA ASP A 166 7.69 -23.08 8.90
C ASP A 166 8.34 -23.57 10.19
N THR A 167 9.45 -24.31 10.09
CA THR A 167 10.14 -24.91 11.24
C THR A 167 11.43 -24.18 11.62
N ALA A 168 11.98 -23.33 10.74
CA ALA A 168 13.25 -22.64 10.98
C ALA A 168 13.01 -21.24 11.56
N VAL A 169 13.83 -20.80 12.52
CA VAL A 169 13.86 -19.41 13.00
C VAL A 169 14.79 -18.52 12.14
N THR A 170 15.01 -18.93 10.89
CA THR A 170 15.86 -18.25 9.93
C THR A 170 15.02 -17.38 9.01
N TRP A 171 15.49 -16.16 8.78
CA TRP A 171 14.82 -15.10 8.03
C TRP A 171 15.62 -14.71 6.79
N THR A 172 14.94 -14.37 5.71
CA THR A 172 15.55 -13.85 4.49
C THR A 172 16.18 -12.48 4.73
N PRO A 173 17.07 -12.01 3.85
CA PRO A 173 17.57 -10.64 3.93
C PRO A 173 16.41 -9.65 3.92
N PRO A 174 16.40 -8.63 4.80
CA PRO A 174 15.33 -7.63 4.82
C PRO A 174 15.28 -6.85 3.51
N VAL A 175 14.06 -6.66 3.00
CA VAL A 175 13.77 -5.95 1.75
C VAL A 175 13.01 -4.68 2.09
N ARG A 176 13.49 -3.54 1.58
CA ARG A 176 12.78 -2.26 1.66
C ARG A 176 11.48 -2.36 0.85
N LEU A 177 10.33 -2.01 1.44
CA LEU A 177 9.07 -1.99 0.69
C LEU A 177 9.11 -0.93 -0.43
N GLY A 178 8.25 -1.13 -1.44
CA GLY A 178 8.22 -0.31 -2.65
C GLY A 178 7.91 1.17 -2.42
N SER A 179 8.08 1.98 -3.46
CA SER A 179 7.87 3.44 -3.43
C SER A 179 6.44 3.88 -3.12
N ASP A 180 5.46 2.98 -3.27
CA ASP A 180 4.07 3.27 -2.90
C ASP A 180 3.88 3.28 -1.38
N ILE A 181 4.67 2.48 -0.65
CA ILE A 181 4.67 2.47 0.81
C ILE A 181 5.68 3.50 1.33
N ASN A 182 6.93 3.38 0.89
CA ASN A 182 8.03 4.18 1.41
C ASN A 182 8.27 5.43 0.56
N THR A 183 8.11 6.60 1.17
CA THR A 183 8.19 7.92 0.54
C THR A 183 9.52 8.60 0.88
N PRO A 184 9.77 9.83 0.40
CA PRO A 184 10.87 10.65 0.93
C PRO A 184 10.67 11.10 2.38
N GLY A 185 9.47 10.95 2.93
CA GLY A 185 9.14 11.20 4.33
C GLY A 185 9.55 10.05 5.25
N ASN A 186 8.80 9.89 6.34
CA ASN A 186 8.99 8.88 7.37
C ASN A 186 7.76 7.98 7.44
N GLU A 187 7.98 6.68 7.28
CA GLU A 187 7.02 5.61 7.48
C GLU A 187 7.37 4.78 8.73
N MET A 188 6.45 4.69 9.67
CA MET A 188 6.73 4.20 11.02
C MET A 188 5.64 3.29 11.58
N TYR A 189 6.01 2.53 12.62
CA TYR A 189 5.13 1.63 13.39
C TYR A 189 4.29 0.66 12.53
N PRO A 190 4.90 -0.09 11.59
CA PRO A 190 4.18 -1.06 10.80
C PRO A 190 3.66 -2.21 11.67
N VAL A 191 2.40 -2.58 11.47
CA VAL A 191 1.74 -3.71 12.11
C VAL A 191 1.01 -4.54 11.06
N LEU A 192 1.28 -5.84 11.05
CA LEU A 192 0.51 -6.80 10.27
C LEU A 192 -0.74 -7.25 11.02
N SER A 193 -1.85 -7.39 10.30
CA SER A 193 -3.03 -8.12 10.75
C SER A 193 -2.68 -9.57 11.13
N ALA A 194 -3.57 -10.22 11.89
CA ALA A 194 -3.34 -11.59 12.38
C ALA A 194 -3.18 -12.64 11.25
N ASP A 195 -3.75 -12.37 10.07
CA ASP A 195 -3.57 -13.17 8.84
C ASP A 195 -2.33 -12.77 8.01
N GLY A 196 -1.65 -11.68 8.37
CA GLY A 196 -0.48 -11.17 7.69
C GLY A 196 -0.75 -10.45 6.36
N ASN A 197 -2.01 -10.26 5.95
CA ASN A 197 -2.38 -9.77 4.61
C ASN A 197 -2.80 -8.29 4.59
N THR A 198 -2.92 -7.65 5.75
CA THR A 198 -3.14 -6.22 5.87
C THR A 198 -2.00 -5.59 6.65
N LEU A 199 -1.44 -4.50 6.12
CA LEU A 199 -0.38 -3.71 6.74
C LEU A 199 -0.98 -2.36 7.17
N TYR A 200 -0.89 -2.08 8.47
CA TYR A 200 -1.18 -0.77 9.05
C TYR A 200 0.13 -0.08 9.38
N PHE A 201 0.24 1.21 9.11
CA PHE A 201 1.42 2.01 9.44
C PHE A 201 1.06 3.50 9.48
N CYS A 202 1.95 4.34 9.99
CA CYS A 202 1.80 5.79 9.87
C CYS A 202 2.85 6.40 8.92
N SER A 203 2.48 7.46 8.21
CA SER A 203 3.38 8.22 7.32
C SER A 203 3.18 9.73 7.47
N ASP A 204 4.28 10.49 7.37
CA ASP A 204 4.26 11.96 7.21
C ASP A 204 4.59 12.42 5.78
N GLY A 205 4.84 11.48 4.85
CA GLY A 205 5.16 11.76 3.44
C GLY A 205 4.04 11.40 2.46
N LEU A 206 3.09 10.53 2.84
CA LEU A 206 1.90 10.23 2.05
C LEU A 206 0.81 11.30 2.18
N PRO A 207 -0.15 11.41 1.23
CA PRO A 207 -1.22 12.39 1.29
C PRO A 207 -2.07 12.30 2.56
N GLY A 208 -2.07 13.39 3.33
CA GLY A 208 -2.68 13.43 4.65
C GLY A 208 -3.11 14.83 5.10
N LEU A 209 -3.45 14.96 6.38
CA LEU A 209 -3.83 16.19 7.08
C LEU A 209 -2.64 16.85 7.82
N GLY A 210 -1.41 16.40 7.58
CA GLY A 210 -0.21 16.81 8.31
C GLY A 210 0.06 15.95 9.54
N GLY A 211 1.26 16.10 10.13
CA GLY A 211 1.75 15.16 11.13
C GLY A 211 1.91 13.74 10.57
N PHE A 212 2.00 12.75 11.45
CA PHE A 212 1.84 11.34 11.07
C PHE A 212 0.37 10.98 10.89
N ASN A 213 0.02 10.36 9.77
CA ASN A 213 -1.33 9.84 9.52
C ASN A 213 -1.33 8.34 9.31
N LEU A 214 -2.44 7.68 9.65
CA LEU A 214 -2.59 6.25 9.52
C LEU A 214 -2.99 5.85 8.11
N PHE A 215 -2.31 4.81 7.61
CA PHE A 215 -2.56 4.20 6.33
C PHE A 215 -2.75 2.70 6.48
N VAL A 216 -3.54 2.13 5.57
CA VAL A 216 -3.72 0.69 5.40
C VAL A 216 -3.33 0.29 3.99
N SER A 217 -2.62 -0.81 3.85
CA SER A 217 -2.29 -1.42 2.55
C SER A 217 -2.59 -2.92 2.60
N TYR A 218 -3.09 -3.44 1.49
CA TYR A 218 -3.51 -4.83 1.35
C TYR A 218 -2.55 -5.60 0.48
N ARG A 219 -2.21 -6.82 0.89
CA ARG A 219 -1.33 -7.69 0.12
C ARG A 219 -2.12 -8.40 -0.97
N ASP A 220 -1.66 -8.29 -2.20
CA ASP A 220 -2.17 -9.08 -3.32
C ASP A 220 -1.43 -10.44 -3.34
N GLU A 221 -2.20 -11.51 -3.13
CA GLU A 221 -1.66 -12.87 -3.09
C GLU A 221 -1.13 -13.34 -4.45
N ASN A 222 -1.57 -12.76 -5.57
CA ASN A 222 -1.19 -13.22 -6.90
C ASN A 222 0.21 -12.75 -7.31
N ASN A 223 0.58 -11.52 -6.96
CA ASN A 223 1.86 -10.91 -7.33
C ASN A 223 2.78 -10.68 -6.11
N GLN A 224 2.30 -10.98 -4.90
CA GLN A 224 3.03 -10.81 -3.64
C GLN A 224 3.43 -9.34 -3.37
N THR A 225 2.66 -8.37 -3.88
CA THR A 225 2.89 -6.94 -3.67
C THR A 225 1.86 -6.31 -2.73
N TRP A 226 2.22 -5.17 -2.15
CA TRP A 226 1.31 -4.33 -1.36
C TRP A 226 0.54 -3.37 -2.28
N SER A 227 -0.74 -3.15 -2.00
CA SER A 227 -1.55 -2.15 -2.69
C SER A 227 -1.08 -0.73 -2.36
N VAL A 228 -1.50 0.24 -3.18
CA VAL A 228 -1.34 1.65 -2.83
C VAL A 228 -1.98 1.89 -1.45
N PRO A 229 -1.27 2.56 -0.51
CA PRO A 229 -1.81 2.82 0.82
C PRO A 229 -3.05 3.72 0.80
N GLU A 230 -4.05 3.34 1.57
CA GLU A 230 -5.27 4.13 1.77
C GLU A 230 -5.20 4.85 3.11
N ASN A 231 -5.39 6.17 3.11
CA ASN A 231 -5.47 6.94 4.34
C ASN A 231 -6.74 6.56 5.11
N MET A 232 -6.62 6.26 6.41
CA MET A 232 -7.75 5.84 7.25
C MET A 232 -8.76 6.97 7.54
N GLY A 233 -8.42 8.22 7.20
CA GLY A 233 -9.31 9.37 7.27
C GLY A 233 -9.75 9.75 8.69
N ILE A 234 -10.60 10.76 8.80
CA ILE A 234 -11.11 11.21 10.11
C ILE A 234 -12.14 10.18 10.63
N PRO A 235 -12.07 9.75 11.90
CA PRO A 235 -11.26 10.33 12.98
C PRO A 235 -9.91 9.65 13.25
N PHE A 236 -9.49 8.65 12.48
CA PHE A 236 -8.26 7.89 12.76
C PHE A 236 -6.98 8.58 12.25
N SER A 237 -7.10 9.49 11.30
CA SER A 237 -6.08 10.43 10.85
C SER A 237 -6.49 11.87 11.11
N SER A 238 -5.53 12.73 11.41
CA SER A 238 -5.73 14.12 11.84
C SER A 238 -4.51 14.99 11.56
N SER A 239 -4.57 16.26 11.93
CA SER A 239 -3.42 17.17 11.82
C SER A 239 -2.35 16.96 12.91
N SER A 240 -2.56 15.98 13.80
CA SER A 240 -1.64 15.55 14.87
C SER A 240 -0.84 14.31 14.45
N ASN A 241 -0.01 13.76 15.34
CA ASN A 241 0.71 12.51 15.07
C ASN A 241 -0.12 11.30 15.49
N ASP A 242 -0.77 10.68 14.52
CA ASP A 242 -1.54 9.44 14.64
C ASP A 242 -0.68 8.25 14.19
N MET A 243 -0.20 7.46 15.16
CA MET A 243 1.02 6.67 14.98
C MET A 243 0.80 5.16 14.87
N LEU A 244 -0.08 4.59 15.70
CA LEU A 244 -0.25 3.13 15.79
C LEU A 244 -1.71 2.74 15.66
N TYR A 245 -1.98 1.76 14.80
CA TYR A 245 -3.23 1.01 14.73
C TYR A 245 -2.94 -0.48 14.90
N MET A 246 -3.48 -1.10 15.94
CA MET A 246 -3.27 -2.51 16.23
C MET A 246 -4.61 -3.19 16.51
N LEU A 247 -5.08 -3.98 15.55
CA LEU A 247 -6.32 -4.73 15.64
C LEU A 247 -6.15 -5.96 16.54
N SER A 248 -7.14 -6.23 17.40
CA SER A 248 -7.16 -7.45 18.21
C SER A 248 -7.36 -8.68 17.34
N ASP A 249 -6.79 -9.82 17.76
CA ASP A 249 -6.85 -11.06 16.99
C ASP A 249 -8.28 -11.62 16.84
N ASP A 250 -9.17 -11.25 17.77
CA ASP A 250 -10.60 -11.58 17.74
C ASP A 250 -11.45 -10.57 16.94
N LEU A 251 -10.80 -9.56 16.34
CA LEU A 251 -11.42 -8.50 15.53
C LEU A 251 -12.49 -7.68 16.26
N ARG A 252 -12.52 -7.70 17.60
CA ARG A 252 -13.54 -6.98 18.40
C ARG A 252 -13.18 -5.54 18.71
N TYR A 253 -11.90 -5.22 18.80
CA TYR A 253 -11.43 -3.88 19.13
C TYR A 253 -10.04 -3.64 18.55
N PHE A 254 -9.62 -2.39 18.48
CA PHE A 254 -8.26 -2.04 18.14
C PHE A 254 -7.71 -1.00 19.11
N TYR A 255 -6.39 -0.98 19.16
CA TYR A 255 -5.63 0.07 19.82
C TYR A 255 -5.25 1.14 18.81
N PHE A 256 -5.52 2.38 19.19
CA PHE A 256 -5.14 3.56 18.43
C PHE A 256 -4.29 4.47 19.32
N VAL A 257 -3.17 4.97 18.79
CA VAL A 257 -2.27 5.87 19.53
C VAL A 257 -2.11 7.18 18.80
N SER A 258 -2.28 8.27 19.54
CA SER A 258 -2.10 9.62 19.01
C SER A 258 -1.57 10.58 20.06
N ASP A 259 -0.82 11.59 19.63
CA ASP A 259 -0.43 12.74 20.47
C ASP A 259 -1.50 13.84 20.51
N ARG A 260 -2.63 13.65 19.83
CA ARG A 260 -3.75 14.59 19.85
C ARG A 260 -4.25 14.80 21.27
N ASN A 261 -4.23 16.06 21.73
CA ASN A 261 -4.57 16.45 23.10
C ASN A 261 -3.72 15.78 24.20
N ALA A 262 -2.59 15.17 23.84
CA ALA A 262 -1.70 14.55 24.82
C ALA A 262 -0.91 15.63 25.59
N PRO A 263 -0.62 15.42 26.88
CA PRO A 263 0.39 16.20 27.58
C PRO A 263 1.77 16.04 26.92
N ALA A 264 2.68 16.99 27.19
CA ALA A 264 4.06 16.88 26.74
C ALA A 264 4.69 15.53 27.18
N ASP A 265 5.55 14.98 26.32
CA ASP A 265 6.25 13.70 26.51
C ASP A 265 5.33 12.46 26.71
N SER A 266 4.05 12.59 26.40
CA SER A 266 3.03 11.55 26.55
C SER A 266 2.24 11.35 25.26
N LEU A 267 1.58 10.20 25.16
CA LEU A 267 0.62 9.88 24.11
C LEU A 267 -0.70 9.44 24.73
N ILE A 268 -1.77 9.50 23.98
CA ILE A 268 -3.06 8.91 24.37
C ILE A 268 -3.23 7.59 23.64
N LEU A 269 -3.38 6.52 24.41
CA LEU A 269 -3.76 5.20 23.94
C LEU A 269 -5.28 5.06 24.05
N TYR A 270 -5.94 4.84 22.93
CA TYR A 270 -7.37 4.59 22.84
C TYR A 270 -7.64 3.11 22.60
N LYS A 271 -8.66 2.58 23.28
CA LYS A 271 -9.24 1.28 23.00
C LYS A 271 -10.60 1.51 22.34
N ILE A 272 -10.77 1.07 21.10
CA ILE A 272 -11.94 1.40 20.28
C ILE A 272 -12.57 0.10 19.76
N GLU A 273 -13.89 -0.01 19.82
CA GLU A 273 -14.62 -1.14 19.22
C GLU A 273 -14.38 -1.18 17.70
N HIS A 274 -14.10 -2.38 17.18
CA HIS A 274 -13.88 -2.59 15.76
C HIS A 274 -15.20 -2.94 15.08
N GLU A 275 -15.58 -2.12 14.10
CA GLU A 275 -16.72 -2.38 13.22
C GLU A 275 -16.20 -2.75 11.84
N VAL A 276 -16.51 -3.96 11.36
CA VAL A 276 -16.07 -4.47 10.04
C VAL A 276 -16.56 -3.60 8.89
N SER A 277 -17.75 -3.01 9.02
CA SER A 277 -18.34 -2.12 8.03
C SER A 277 -18.95 -0.92 8.73
N PRO A 278 -18.12 0.05 9.15
CA PRO A 278 -18.60 1.19 9.91
C PRO A 278 -19.45 2.09 9.03
N VAL A 279 -20.52 2.61 9.62
CA VAL A 279 -21.40 3.56 8.95
C VAL A 279 -20.71 4.91 8.86
N LYS A 280 -20.51 5.39 7.62
CA LYS A 280 -20.04 6.76 7.38
C LYS A 280 -21.22 7.74 7.40
N ILE A 281 -21.05 8.82 8.14
CA ILE A 281 -21.99 9.94 8.24
C ILE A 281 -21.34 11.22 7.74
N ARG A 282 -22.15 12.13 7.18
CA ARG A 282 -21.70 13.50 6.92
C ARG A 282 -21.92 14.35 8.18
N PRO A 283 -20.87 14.91 8.80
CA PRO A 283 -21.03 15.83 9.92
C PRO A 283 -21.90 17.03 9.52
N SER A 284 -22.78 17.42 10.43
CA SER A 284 -23.69 18.56 10.25
C SER A 284 -23.00 19.91 10.43
N SER A 285 -21.85 19.93 11.12
CA SER A 285 -21.06 21.13 11.40
C SER A 285 -19.59 20.79 11.69
N VAL A 286 -18.71 21.78 11.62
CA VAL A 286 -17.30 21.65 12.05
C VAL A 286 -17.21 21.30 13.54
N GLN A 287 -18.15 21.78 14.35
CA GLN A 287 -18.21 21.43 15.77
C GLN A 287 -18.43 19.92 15.97
N GLU A 288 -19.38 19.33 15.24
CA GLU A 288 -19.62 17.89 15.30
C GLU A 288 -18.42 17.08 14.79
N LEU A 289 -17.75 17.56 13.73
CA LEU A 289 -16.51 16.95 13.22
C LEU A 289 -15.41 16.95 14.29
N ARG A 290 -15.22 18.06 15.01
CA ARG A 290 -14.27 18.15 16.12
C ARG A 290 -14.61 17.19 17.26
N GLU A 291 -15.88 17.07 17.60
CA GLU A 291 -16.34 16.14 18.65
C GLU A 291 -16.07 14.68 18.28
N ILE A 292 -16.31 14.30 17.01
CA ILE A 292 -16.00 12.96 16.48
C ILE A 292 -14.48 12.74 16.49
N ALA A 293 -13.70 13.72 16.03
CA ALA A 293 -12.24 13.66 15.96
C ALA A 293 -11.57 13.67 17.34
N ALA A 294 -12.23 14.18 18.38
CA ALA A 294 -11.71 14.20 19.74
C ALA A 294 -11.65 12.80 20.39
N LEU A 295 -12.35 11.80 19.81
CA LEU A 295 -12.37 10.41 20.30
C LEU A 295 -12.68 10.30 21.81
N ALA A 296 -13.57 11.15 22.30
CA ALA A 296 -13.95 11.13 23.71
C ALA A 296 -14.67 9.81 24.07
N PRO A 297 -14.30 9.14 25.17
CA PRO A 297 -15.03 7.97 25.66
C PRO A 297 -16.50 8.30 25.90
N GLN A 298 -17.41 7.41 25.48
CA GLN A 298 -18.82 7.62 25.79
C GLN A 298 -19.03 7.47 27.30
N SER A 299 -19.41 8.54 27.99
CA SER A 299 -19.90 8.43 29.36
C SER A 299 -21.25 7.71 29.30
N ASN A 300 -21.40 6.57 29.98
CA ASN A 300 -22.69 5.93 30.18
C ASN A 300 -23.71 6.95 30.70
N TYR A 301 -24.60 7.41 29.83
CA TYR A 301 -25.90 7.90 30.25
C TYR A 301 -26.59 6.69 30.89
N LEU A 302 -26.51 6.58 32.21
CA LEU A 302 -27.53 5.93 33.02
C LEU A 302 -28.84 6.69 32.79
N GLY A 303 -29.46 6.45 31.63
CA GLY A 303 -30.87 6.66 31.44
C GLY A 303 -31.57 5.74 32.42
N THR A 304 -31.99 6.28 33.55
CA THR A 304 -33.00 5.66 34.40
C THR A 304 -34.25 5.49 33.55
N ASN A 305 -34.34 4.35 32.84
CA ASN A 305 -35.60 3.77 32.42
C ASN A 305 -36.30 3.25 33.67
N THR A 306 -36.78 4.16 34.53
CA THR A 306 -37.96 3.87 35.33
C THR A 306 -39.15 4.09 34.42
N GLY A 307 -39.50 3.05 33.65
CA GLY A 307 -40.83 2.93 33.11
C GLY A 307 -41.81 2.97 34.28
N THR A 308 -42.51 4.09 34.42
CA THR A 308 -43.74 4.15 35.18
C THR A 308 -44.73 3.21 34.50
N SER A 309 -44.92 2.04 35.11
CA SER A 309 -46.20 1.35 35.02
C SER A 309 -47.16 2.04 35.99
N ASP A 310 -48.34 2.35 35.49
CA ASP A 310 -49.45 2.90 36.26
C ASP A 310 -49.72 2.10 37.54
N ARG A 311 -49.77 2.79 38.69
CA ARG A 311 -50.94 2.77 39.59
C ARG A 311 -50.79 3.74 40.77
N ALA A 312 -51.75 4.66 40.80
CA ALA A 312 -52.46 5.20 41.97
C ALA A 312 -51.81 6.30 42.85
N ALA A 313 -52.68 7.28 43.11
CA ALA A 313 -52.75 8.21 44.25
C ALA A 313 -51.95 9.53 44.16
N GLY A 314 -52.65 10.58 43.72
CA GLY A 314 -53.01 11.65 44.66
C GLY A 314 -52.14 12.90 44.72
N SER A 315 -52.71 13.97 44.16
CA SER A 315 -52.88 15.29 44.80
C SER A 315 -51.85 16.41 44.58
N HIS A 316 -52.44 17.57 44.21
CA HIS A 316 -52.02 18.97 44.39
C HIS A 316 -50.79 19.48 43.61
N ALA A 317 -50.97 20.33 42.59
CA ALA A 317 -51.10 21.81 42.66
C ALA A 317 -49.76 22.45 43.13
N THR A 318 -49.11 23.38 42.44
CA THR A 318 -49.60 24.65 41.87
C THR A 318 -48.57 25.29 40.91
N ASP A 319 -49.09 25.98 39.89
CA ASP A 319 -48.68 27.29 39.32
C ASP A 319 -47.28 27.88 39.57
N ASN A 320 -46.58 28.22 38.47
CA ASN A 320 -46.37 29.61 37.99
C ASN A 320 -45.57 29.59 36.67
N ARG A 321 -46.09 30.05 35.51
CA ARG A 321 -46.11 31.46 35.01
C ARG A 321 -44.77 32.18 35.22
N ALA A 322 -44.13 32.83 34.25
CA ALA A 322 -44.54 33.29 32.92
C ALA A 322 -43.31 33.78 32.12
N THR A 323 -43.55 34.00 30.81
CA THR A 323 -42.93 35.01 29.91
C THR A 323 -41.45 34.84 29.59
N GLY A 324 -41.00 34.57 28.36
CA GLY A 324 -41.58 34.85 27.05
C GLY A 324 -40.74 35.91 26.34
N SER A 325 -39.87 35.52 25.41
CA SER A 325 -39.72 36.21 24.13
C SER A 325 -38.93 35.34 23.15
N ARG A 326 -39.62 34.94 22.09
CA ARG A 326 -39.08 34.38 20.85
C ARG A 326 -38.39 35.50 20.08
N VAL A 327 -37.18 35.25 19.59
CA VAL A 327 -36.83 35.59 18.21
C VAL A 327 -36.31 34.30 17.59
N ALA A 328 -37.08 33.80 16.63
CA ALA A 328 -36.73 32.65 15.83
C ALA A 328 -35.62 33.05 14.86
N ASP A 329 -34.52 32.30 14.87
CA ASP A 329 -33.73 32.10 13.67
C ASP A 329 -33.90 30.64 13.27
N SER A 330 -34.67 30.44 12.21
CA SER A 330 -35.13 29.14 11.74
C SER A 330 -34.31 28.72 10.53
N THR A 331 -33.08 28.25 10.75
CA THR A 331 -32.33 27.43 9.79
C THR A 331 -31.31 26.56 10.53
N ASN A 332 -31.79 25.56 11.25
CA ASN A 332 -31.01 24.35 11.55
C ASN A 332 -31.96 23.27 12.06
N ASN A 333 -32.61 22.58 11.14
CA ASN A 333 -33.29 21.33 11.44
C ASN A 333 -32.85 20.27 10.42
N ARG A 334 -31.55 19.97 10.42
CA ARG A 334 -31.07 18.62 10.08
C ARG A 334 -30.85 17.92 11.41
N THR A 335 -31.87 17.18 11.82
CA THR A 335 -31.87 16.34 13.02
C THR A 335 -30.63 15.45 13.01
N ALA A 336 -29.78 15.58 14.03
CA ALA A 336 -28.72 14.62 14.30
C ALA A 336 -29.34 13.21 14.29
N VAL A 337 -28.72 12.29 13.55
CA VAL A 337 -29.20 10.91 13.42
C VAL A 337 -29.10 10.25 14.80
N SER A 338 -30.24 9.87 15.37
CA SER A 338 -30.28 9.24 16.70
C SER A 338 -29.50 7.93 16.73
N ASP A 339 -28.87 7.57 17.86
CA ASP A 339 -28.10 6.33 18.02
C ASP A 339 -28.89 5.05 17.66
N SER A 340 -30.21 5.04 17.87
CA SER A 340 -31.08 3.94 17.44
C SER A 340 -31.12 3.76 15.92
N VAL A 341 -31.05 4.87 15.17
CA VAL A 341 -30.98 4.83 13.71
C VAL A 341 -29.60 4.35 13.28
N LEU A 342 -28.51 4.82 13.90
CA LEU A 342 -27.16 4.32 13.62
C LEU A 342 -27.04 2.81 13.88
N GLN A 343 -27.64 2.29 14.95
CA GLN A 343 -27.66 0.86 15.25
C GLN A 343 -28.41 0.06 14.18
N LYS A 344 -29.61 0.50 13.78
CA LYS A 344 -30.36 -0.13 12.68
C LYS A 344 -29.61 -0.06 11.35
N THR A 345 -28.93 1.05 11.10
CA THR A 345 -28.09 1.22 9.93
C THR A 345 -26.89 0.28 9.95
N ARG A 346 -26.20 0.09 11.10
CA ARG A 346 -25.12 -0.89 11.26
C ARG A 346 -25.60 -2.32 10.98
N GLU A 347 -26.78 -2.69 11.46
CA GLU A 347 -27.39 -3.99 11.17
C GLU A 347 -27.67 -4.18 9.67
N ALA A 348 -28.21 -3.15 9.01
CA ALA A 348 -28.44 -3.17 7.57
C ALA A 348 -27.12 -3.22 6.76
N THR A 349 -26.07 -2.53 7.19
CA THR A 349 -24.74 -2.56 6.56
C THR A 349 -24.07 -3.93 6.67
N ARG A 350 -24.16 -4.60 7.83
CA ARG A 350 -23.67 -5.99 7.98
C ARG A 350 -24.41 -6.94 7.04
N HIS A 351 -25.73 -6.80 6.95
CA HIS A 351 -26.53 -7.63 6.05
C HIS A 351 -26.18 -7.37 4.57
N TYR A 352 -25.96 -6.12 4.19
CA TYR A 352 -25.53 -5.74 2.83
C TYR A 352 -24.16 -6.33 2.45
N ALA A 353 -23.19 -6.32 3.37
CA ALA A 353 -21.87 -6.93 3.15
C ALA A 353 -21.98 -8.45 2.89
N GLU A 354 -22.76 -9.17 3.71
CA GLU A 354 -23.00 -10.62 3.54
C GLU A 354 -23.69 -10.94 2.21
N LEU A 355 -24.63 -10.09 1.77
CA LEU A 355 -25.28 -10.24 0.46
C LEU A 355 -24.28 -10.06 -0.68
N ASN A 356 -23.40 -9.04 -0.63
CA ASN A 356 -22.36 -8.82 -1.64
C ASN A 356 -21.32 -9.95 -1.70
N LYS A 357 -20.93 -10.51 -0.55
CA LYS A 357 -20.10 -11.71 -0.49
C LYS A 357 -20.79 -12.91 -1.16
N THR A 358 -22.07 -13.11 -0.88
CA THR A 358 -22.88 -14.16 -1.49
C THR A 358 -23.03 -13.98 -3.01
N ILE A 359 -23.22 -12.74 -3.49
CA ILE A 359 -23.26 -12.40 -4.92
C ILE A 359 -21.95 -12.81 -5.62
N ARG A 360 -20.79 -12.45 -5.04
CA ARG A 360 -19.48 -12.83 -5.60
C ARG A 360 -19.28 -14.34 -5.65
N GLY A 361 -19.66 -15.06 -4.57
CA GLY A 361 -19.58 -16.51 -4.51
C GLY A 361 -20.48 -17.20 -5.56
N LEU A 362 -21.74 -16.76 -5.67
CA LEU A 362 -22.68 -17.26 -6.67
C LEU A 362 -22.22 -16.97 -8.10
N ALA A 363 -21.69 -15.78 -8.38
CA ALA A 363 -21.13 -15.44 -9.70
C ALA A 363 -19.94 -16.34 -10.09
N GLY A 364 -19.05 -16.65 -9.14
CA GLY A 364 -17.95 -17.60 -9.37
C GLY A 364 -18.44 -19.03 -9.64
N LEU A 365 -19.47 -19.49 -8.92
CA LEU A 365 -20.10 -20.79 -9.17
C LEU A 365 -20.78 -20.84 -10.56
N VAL A 366 -21.50 -19.79 -10.95
CA VAL A 366 -22.09 -19.65 -12.29
C VAL A 366 -21.02 -19.78 -13.37
N GLN A 367 -19.92 -19.05 -13.26
CA GLN A 367 -18.81 -19.10 -14.23
C GLN A 367 -18.21 -20.52 -14.34
N LYS A 368 -18.04 -21.22 -13.22
CA LYS A 368 -17.51 -22.59 -13.20
C LYS A 368 -18.45 -23.58 -13.89
N HIS A 369 -19.77 -23.46 -13.66
CA HIS A 369 -20.77 -24.27 -14.33
C HIS A 369 -20.84 -23.97 -15.84
N GLU A 370 -20.70 -22.71 -16.25
CA GLU A 370 -20.62 -22.32 -17.67
C GLU A 370 -19.41 -22.95 -18.38
N GLN A 371 -18.22 -22.89 -17.78
CA GLN A 371 -17.00 -23.50 -18.34
C GLN A 371 -17.11 -25.03 -18.45
N LYS A 372 -17.72 -25.67 -17.44
CA LYS A 372 -17.96 -27.12 -17.46
C LYS A 372 -18.97 -27.49 -18.54
N LEU A 373 -20.01 -26.69 -18.72
CA LEU A 373 -21.01 -26.87 -19.76
C LEU A 373 -20.39 -26.73 -21.16
N ASP A 374 -19.53 -25.75 -21.37
CA ASP A 374 -18.80 -25.56 -22.64
C ASP A 374 -17.86 -26.74 -22.94
N SER A 375 -17.18 -27.25 -21.91
CA SER A 375 -16.32 -28.44 -22.03
C SER A 375 -17.13 -29.70 -22.37
N LEU A 376 -18.29 -29.89 -21.72
CA LEU A 376 -19.21 -31.00 -22.00
C LEU A 376 -19.79 -30.90 -23.42
N ARG A 377 -20.14 -29.69 -23.88
CA ARG A 377 -20.62 -29.44 -25.25
C ARG A 377 -19.53 -29.68 -26.29
N ALA A 378 -18.30 -29.25 -26.03
CA ALA A 378 -17.15 -29.53 -26.89
C ALA A 378 -16.90 -31.04 -27.01
N MET A 379 -16.91 -31.77 -25.90
CA MET A 379 -16.79 -33.23 -25.91
C MET A 379 -17.95 -33.90 -26.64
N TYR A 380 -19.19 -33.46 -26.42
CA TYR A 380 -20.38 -33.96 -27.13
C TYR A 380 -20.25 -33.83 -28.65
N THR A 381 -19.68 -32.72 -29.16
CA THR A 381 -19.45 -32.52 -30.60
C THR A 381 -18.34 -33.39 -31.19
N SER A 382 -17.36 -33.80 -30.37
CA SER A 382 -16.22 -34.63 -30.81
C SER A 382 -16.52 -36.13 -30.87
N LEU A 383 -17.60 -36.58 -30.23
CA LEU A 383 -17.96 -37.99 -30.14
C LEU A 383 -18.67 -38.47 -31.42
N SER A 384 -18.42 -39.72 -31.80
CA SER A 384 -18.99 -40.35 -33.00
C SER A 384 -19.98 -41.48 -32.70
N ARG A 385 -19.96 -42.05 -31.50
CA ARG A 385 -20.91 -43.10 -31.05
C ARG A 385 -22.14 -42.48 -30.37
N GLU A 386 -23.31 -43.01 -30.69
CA GLU A 386 -24.60 -42.45 -30.28
C GLU A 386 -24.95 -42.75 -28.81
N GLU A 387 -24.52 -43.90 -28.30
CA GLU A 387 -24.64 -44.26 -26.88
C GLU A 387 -23.86 -43.28 -25.99
N ASP A 388 -22.62 -42.95 -26.34
CA ASP A 388 -21.77 -41.99 -25.62
C ASP A 388 -22.38 -40.58 -25.64
N LYS A 389 -22.93 -40.15 -26.79
CA LYS A 389 -23.63 -38.86 -26.89
C LYS A 389 -24.83 -38.75 -25.95
N SER A 390 -25.59 -39.83 -25.76
CA SER A 390 -26.77 -39.81 -24.88
C SER A 390 -26.40 -39.54 -23.42
N VAL A 391 -25.26 -40.05 -22.96
CA VAL A 391 -24.73 -39.83 -21.60
C VAL A 391 -24.32 -38.38 -21.41
N PHE A 392 -23.54 -37.84 -22.35
CA PHE A 392 -23.14 -36.42 -22.30
C PHE A 392 -24.34 -35.48 -22.43
N ALA A 393 -25.36 -35.82 -23.21
CA ALA A 393 -26.60 -35.04 -23.30
C ALA A 393 -27.37 -35.01 -21.96
N SER A 394 -27.36 -36.08 -21.18
CA SER A 394 -27.93 -36.08 -19.83
C SER A 394 -27.15 -35.17 -18.89
N HIS A 395 -25.82 -35.29 -18.88
CA HIS A 395 -24.96 -34.48 -18.04
C HIS A 395 -25.04 -32.99 -18.38
N ILE A 396 -25.19 -32.64 -19.68
CA ILE A 396 -25.42 -31.27 -20.13
C ILE A 396 -26.73 -30.73 -19.56
N ARG A 397 -27.83 -31.50 -19.60
CA ARG A 397 -29.13 -31.08 -19.04
C ARG A 397 -29.08 -30.89 -17.53
N ASP A 398 -28.43 -31.79 -16.81
CA ASP A 398 -28.30 -31.69 -15.35
C ASP A 398 -27.48 -30.44 -14.97
N GLU A 399 -26.42 -30.16 -15.72
CA GLU A 399 -25.59 -28.97 -15.50
C GLU A 399 -26.31 -27.67 -15.89
N GLU A 400 -27.11 -27.68 -16.96
CA GLU A 400 -27.97 -26.56 -17.38
C GLU A 400 -29.03 -26.24 -16.31
N PHE A 401 -29.63 -27.26 -15.71
CA PHE A 401 -30.59 -27.09 -14.63
C PHE A 401 -29.94 -26.46 -13.39
N GLY A 402 -28.77 -26.95 -12.97
CA GLY A 402 -28.01 -26.36 -11.86
C GLY A 402 -27.58 -24.92 -12.13
N LEU A 403 -27.22 -24.60 -13.37
CA LEU A 403 -26.89 -23.23 -13.79
C LEU A 403 -28.11 -22.29 -13.65
N MET A 404 -29.31 -22.74 -14.03
CA MET A 404 -30.53 -21.96 -13.89
C MET A 404 -30.85 -21.64 -12.42
N GLU A 405 -30.68 -22.59 -11.50
CA GLU A 405 -30.89 -22.38 -10.06
C GLU A 405 -29.89 -21.38 -9.47
N LEU A 406 -28.60 -21.52 -9.82
CA LEU A 406 -27.55 -20.60 -9.38
C LEU A 406 -27.79 -19.17 -9.90
N GLN A 407 -28.18 -19.02 -11.17
CA GLN A 407 -28.52 -17.73 -11.75
C GLN A 407 -29.76 -17.11 -11.09
N GLN A 408 -30.74 -17.92 -10.70
CA GLN A 408 -31.93 -17.43 -9.98
C GLN A 408 -31.56 -16.94 -8.57
N SER A 409 -30.78 -17.73 -7.82
CA SER A 409 -30.27 -17.33 -6.51
C SER A 409 -29.43 -16.05 -6.58
N LEU A 410 -28.62 -15.89 -7.63
CA LEU A 410 -27.83 -14.68 -7.87
C LEU A 410 -28.74 -13.46 -8.06
N ARG A 411 -29.77 -13.57 -8.90
CA ARG A 411 -30.75 -12.49 -9.14
C ARG A 411 -31.49 -12.09 -7.86
N ASP A 412 -31.89 -13.05 -7.06
CA ASP A 412 -32.65 -12.77 -5.83
C ASP A 412 -31.75 -12.12 -4.76
N THR A 413 -30.49 -12.56 -4.66
CA THR A 413 -29.50 -11.93 -3.77
C THR A 413 -29.16 -10.50 -4.22
N GLN A 414 -29.03 -10.26 -5.53
CA GLN A 414 -28.84 -8.92 -6.09
C GLN A 414 -30.02 -7.98 -5.78
N LYS A 415 -31.26 -8.46 -5.88
CA LYS A 415 -32.44 -7.67 -5.51
C LYS A 415 -32.47 -7.33 -4.02
N ALA A 416 -32.09 -8.27 -3.17
CA ALA A 416 -32.00 -8.02 -1.73
C ALA A 416 -30.91 -6.97 -1.41
N ALA A 417 -29.76 -7.03 -2.09
CA ALA A 417 -28.71 -6.02 -1.94
C ALA A 417 -29.19 -4.64 -2.42
N GLN A 418 -29.85 -4.56 -3.58
CA GLN A 418 -30.41 -3.33 -4.14
C GLN A 418 -31.40 -2.65 -3.19
N ALA A 419 -32.26 -3.42 -2.52
CA ALA A 419 -33.22 -2.87 -1.56
C ALA A 419 -32.54 -2.18 -0.36
N ILE A 420 -31.36 -2.65 0.04
CA ILE A 420 -30.58 -2.02 1.10
C ILE A 420 -29.81 -0.79 0.56
N GLU A 421 -29.34 -0.82 -0.69
CA GLU A 421 -28.74 0.35 -1.36
C GLU A 421 -29.72 1.52 -1.47
N ASP A 422 -30.96 1.25 -1.88
CA ASP A 422 -32.02 2.25 -1.96
C ASP A 422 -32.31 2.86 -0.59
N MET A 423 -32.26 2.05 0.47
CA MET A 423 -32.38 2.51 1.85
C MET A 423 -31.19 3.41 2.27
N PHE A 424 -29.95 3.09 1.87
CA PHE A 424 -28.77 3.92 2.15
C PHE A 424 -28.82 5.28 1.46
N LEU A 425 -29.21 5.29 0.18
CA LEU A 425 -29.38 6.52 -0.62
C LEU A 425 -30.39 7.48 0.01
N TRP A 426 -31.47 6.95 0.58
CA TRP A 426 -32.51 7.77 1.23
C TRP A 426 -32.04 8.43 2.54
N HIS A 427 -31.13 7.78 3.28
CA HIS A 427 -30.66 8.25 4.60
C HIS A 427 -29.32 9.01 4.56
N GLY A 428 -28.65 9.12 3.41
CA GLY A 428 -27.33 9.77 3.30
C GLY A 428 -26.21 8.99 4.00
N VAL A 429 -26.39 7.69 4.15
CA VAL A 429 -25.44 6.74 4.74
C VAL A 429 -24.64 6.10 3.61
N LEU A 430 -23.32 6.02 3.75
CA LEU A 430 -22.49 5.21 2.85
C LEU A 430 -22.01 3.96 3.59
N ALA A 431 -22.38 2.79 3.05
CA ALA A 431 -21.74 1.53 3.41
C ALA A 431 -20.38 1.45 2.71
N VAL A 432 -19.33 1.15 3.48
CA VAL A 432 -18.02 0.87 2.90
C VAL A 432 -18.03 -0.58 2.40
N PRO A 433 -17.67 -0.86 1.13
CA PRO A 433 -17.50 -2.24 0.67
C PRO A 433 -16.46 -2.97 1.52
N GLU A 434 -16.71 -4.25 1.84
CA GLU A 434 -15.70 -5.13 2.46
C GLU A 434 -14.39 -5.06 1.67
N THR A 435 -13.34 -4.53 2.28
CA THR A 435 -11.97 -4.94 1.98
C THR A 435 -11.78 -6.36 2.52
N GLN A 436 -11.14 -7.21 1.72
CA GLN A 436 -11.19 -8.67 1.82
C GLN A 436 -10.94 -9.20 3.24
N ALA A 437 -12.02 -9.52 3.95
CA ALA A 437 -11.95 -10.21 5.24
C ALA A 437 -11.82 -11.72 5.00
N PHE A 438 -10.69 -12.27 5.44
CA PHE A 438 -10.34 -13.68 5.36
C PHE A 438 -11.40 -14.57 6.04
N ALA A 439 -11.90 -15.53 5.27
CA ALA A 439 -12.74 -16.59 5.80
C ALA A 439 -11.88 -17.52 6.67
N SER A 440 -12.12 -17.53 7.98
CA SER A 440 -11.64 -18.61 8.83
C SER A 440 -12.47 -19.87 8.56
N GLU A 441 -11.88 -20.85 7.90
CA GLU A 441 -12.43 -22.20 7.81
C GLU A 441 -12.42 -22.84 9.21
N LYS A 442 -13.61 -22.96 9.80
CA LYS A 442 -13.85 -23.86 10.93
C LYS A 442 -13.64 -25.30 10.47
N THR A 443 -12.49 -25.88 10.76
CA THR A 443 -12.36 -27.34 10.84
C THR A 443 -12.78 -27.79 12.23
N GLY A 444 -13.87 -28.57 12.26
CA GLY A 444 -14.39 -29.18 13.47
C GLY A 444 -13.42 -30.21 14.05
N GLY A 445 -13.16 -30.09 15.34
CA GLY A 445 -12.46 -31.07 16.15
C GLY A 445 -13.11 -31.14 17.52
N THR A 446 -14.09 -32.03 17.65
CA THR A 446 -14.63 -32.48 18.94
C THR A 446 -13.52 -32.98 19.85
N THR A 447 -13.40 -32.41 21.05
CA THR A 447 -13.07 -33.17 22.26
C THR A 447 -13.55 -32.42 23.49
N SER A 448 -14.50 -33.05 24.16
CA SER A 448 -15.02 -32.72 25.48
C SER A 448 -13.97 -32.93 26.57
N ALA A 449 -13.80 -31.96 27.47
CA ALA A 449 -13.43 -32.26 28.86
C ALA A 449 -13.76 -31.08 29.80
N GLN A 450 -14.82 -31.28 30.58
CA GLN A 450 -14.98 -30.88 31.99
C GLN A 450 -15.02 -29.39 32.34
N ALA A 451 -16.27 -28.90 32.33
CA ALA A 451 -16.72 -27.84 33.22
C ALA A 451 -16.51 -28.24 34.69
N ASN A 452 -15.83 -27.38 35.44
CA ASN A 452 -15.96 -27.32 36.89
C ASN A 452 -16.66 -26.02 37.26
N THR A 453 -17.81 -26.18 37.88
CA THR A 453 -18.68 -25.18 38.47
C THR A 453 -17.99 -24.49 39.64
N LEU A 454 -17.98 -23.15 39.63
CA LEU A 454 -17.99 -22.34 40.85
C LEU A 454 -18.80 -21.07 40.56
N SER A 455 -20.04 -21.11 41.02
CA SER A 455 -20.92 -19.96 41.19
C SER A 455 -20.32 -19.02 42.23
N GLY A 456 -19.98 -17.81 41.80
CA GLY A 456 -19.60 -16.70 42.67
C GLY A 456 -20.11 -15.42 42.04
N THR A 457 -21.30 -14.99 42.46
CA THR A 457 -21.84 -13.66 42.20
C THR A 457 -20.88 -12.60 42.72
N ALA A 458 -20.13 -11.98 41.81
CA ALA A 458 -19.49 -10.69 42.01
C ALA A 458 -19.85 -9.83 40.81
N GLN A 459 -20.54 -8.73 41.09
CA GLN A 459 -20.79 -7.63 40.16
C GLN A 459 -19.48 -7.30 39.42
N ALA A 460 -19.44 -7.58 38.12
CA ALA A 460 -18.41 -7.04 37.26
C ALA A 460 -18.66 -5.54 37.12
N LYS A 461 -18.04 -4.76 38.01
CA LYS A 461 -17.72 -3.36 37.77
C LYS A 461 -17.12 -3.26 36.37
N THR A 462 -17.74 -2.48 35.51
CA THR A 462 -17.21 -2.09 34.20
C THR A 462 -15.76 -1.64 34.40
N ALA A 463 -14.80 -2.43 33.92
CA ALA A 463 -13.40 -2.15 34.13
C ALA A 463 -13.04 -0.86 33.37
N LEU A 464 -12.59 0.14 34.12
CA LEU A 464 -11.90 1.31 33.58
C LEU A 464 -10.74 0.80 32.72
N PHE A 465 -10.67 1.17 31.44
CA PHE A 465 -9.54 0.82 30.59
C PHE A 465 -8.22 1.23 31.29
N SER A 466 -7.44 0.25 31.72
CA SER A 466 -6.24 0.43 32.55
C SER A 466 -5.13 -0.43 31.95
N PRO A 467 -4.51 0.02 30.84
CA PRO A 467 -3.47 -0.75 30.17
C PRO A 467 -2.29 -0.96 31.11
N VAL A 468 -1.73 -2.17 31.10
CA VAL A 468 -0.55 -2.52 31.90
C VAL A 468 0.67 -2.51 30.98
N LYS A 469 1.79 -1.98 31.48
CA LYS A 469 3.07 -2.07 30.77
C LYS A 469 3.54 -3.52 30.76
N GLN A 470 3.65 -4.10 29.58
CA GLN A 470 4.20 -5.41 29.32
C GLN A 470 5.72 -5.34 29.14
N ASP A 471 6.39 -6.48 29.34
CA ASP A 471 7.79 -6.62 28.96
C ASP A 471 7.93 -6.78 27.44
N ALA A 472 9.01 -6.25 26.88
CA ALA A 472 9.34 -6.49 25.48
C ALA A 472 9.86 -7.93 25.31
N GLY A 473 9.44 -8.59 24.22
CA GLY A 473 10.00 -9.88 23.83
C GLY A 473 11.41 -9.75 23.24
N THR A 474 12.01 -10.89 22.92
CA THR A 474 13.35 -11.01 22.34
C THR A 474 13.32 -11.91 21.11
N LEU A 475 14.11 -11.56 20.09
CA LEU A 475 14.33 -12.42 18.92
C LEU A 475 15.62 -13.25 19.07
N ASP A 476 15.93 -13.68 20.29
CA ASP A 476 17.09 -14.50 20.59
C ASP A 476 17.02 -15.84 19.85
N GLY A 477 18.10 -16.20 19.16
CA GLY A 477 18.17 -17.44 18.36
C GLY A 477 17.58 -17.32 16.96
N HIS A 478 16.94 -16.21 16.59
CA HIS A 478 16.59 -15.95 15.20
C HIS A 478 17.84 -15.60 14.40
N VAL A 479 17.92 -16.09 13.17
CA VAL A 479 19.05 -15.87 12.26
C VAL A 479 18.59 -15.06 11.06
N PHE A 480 19.24 -13.93 10.77
CA PHE A 480 18.92 -13.09 9.63
C PHE A 480 19.98 -13.30 8.53
N LEU A 481 19.54 -13.73 7.35
CA LEU A 481 20.47 -13.95 6.25
C LEU A 481 20.96 -12.62 5.70
N ALA A 482 22.27 -12.54 5.41
CA ALA A 482 22.85 -11.37 4.79
C ALA A 482 22.37 -11.22 3.33
N PRO A 483 22.12 -10.00 2.84
CA PRO A 483 21.83 -9.77 1.43
C PRO A 483 22.99 -10.29 0.58
N ALA A 484 22.68 -10.90 -0.56
CA ALA A 484 23.70 -11.34 -1.49
C ALA A 484 24.56 -10.12 -1.88
N PRO A 485 25.91 -10.24 -1.88
CA PRO A 485 26.77 -9.12 -2.21
C PRO A 485 26.42 -8.61 -3.61
N ILE A 486 26.13 -7.31 -3.72
CA ILE A 486 25.92 -6.65 -5.01
C ILE A 486 27.23 -6.78 -5.77
N VAL A 487 27.28 -7.67 -6.75
CA VAL A 487 28.44 -7.78 -7.63
C VAL A 487 28.46 -6.51 -8.48
N PRO A 488 29.49 -5.64 -8.38
CA PRO A 488 29.53 -4.40 -9.15
C PRO A 488 29.42 -4.70 -10.64
N PRO A 489 28.82 -3.82 -11.46
CA PRO A 489 28.70 -4.04 -12.90
C PRO A 489 30.10 -4.18 -13.50
N VAL A 490 30.47 -5.41 -13.84
CA VAL A 490 31.78 -5.70 -14.40
C VAL A 490 31.73 -5.44 -15.90
N ASP A 491 32.66 -4.66 -16.44
CA ASP A 491 32.78 -4.50 -17.90
C ASP A 491 33.21 -5.83 -18.54
N LEU A 492 32.23 -6.52 -19.12
CA LEU A 492 32.41 -7.82 -19.77
C LEU A 492 32.93 -7.72 -21.22
N SER A 493 33.18 -6.51 -21.71
CA SER A 493 33.59 -6.27 -23.10
C SER A 493 35.01 -6.77 -23.35
N PHE A 494 35.18 -7.62 -24.36
CA PHE A 494 36.49 -8.16 -24.73
C PHE A 494 37.44 -7.04 -25.21
N ARG A 495 38.62 -7.00 -24.60
CA ARG A 495 39.66 -5.99 -24.84
C ARG A 495 41.05 -6.53 -24.52
N ILE A 496 42.07 -5.86 -25.05
CA ILE A 496 43.46 -6.11 -24.70
C ILE A 496 43.97 -4.91 -23.88
N GLU A 497 44.34 -5.16 -22.64
CA GLU A 497 44.83 -4.19 -21.67
C GLU A 497 46.32 -4.38 -21.39
N LYS A 498 46.91 -3.43 -20.67
CA LYS A 498 48.29 -3.56 -20.18
C LYS A 498 48.43 -4.72 -19.17
N GLN A 499 47.38 -5.00 -18.41
CA GLN A 499 47.29 -6.08 -17.44
C GLN A 499 45.89 -6.69 -17.52
N ALA A 500 45.81 -8.03 -17.50
CA ALA A 500 44.54 -8.73 -17.59
C ALA A 500 43.69 -8.53 -16.32
N VAL A 501 42.36 -8.48 -16.49
CA VAL A 501 41.37 -8.40 -15.42
C VAL A 501 40.65 -9.75 -15.31
N ILE A 502 40.71 -10.37 -14.12
CA ILE A 502 39.96 -11.60 -13.83
C ILE A 502 38.60 -11.22 -13.23
N VAL A 503 37.54 -11.84 -13.72
CA VAL A 503 36.14 -11.61 -13.30
C VAL A 503 35.57 -12.87 -12.67
N PRO A 504 34.78 -12.78 -11.58
CA PRO A 504 34.09 -13.92 -11.00
C PRO A 504 33.19 -14.63 -12.02
N TRP A 505 33.14 -15.96 -11.96
CA TRP A 505 32.29 -16.78 -12.84
C TRP A 505 30.79 -16.55 -12.57
N GLU A 506 30.42 -16.03 -11.40
CA GLU A 506 29.03 -15.88 -10.93
C GLU A 506 28.15 -14.91 -11.74
N ASN A 507 28.73 -14.11 -12.65
CA ASN A 507 28.03 -13.15 -13.51
C ASN A 507 27.66 -13.72 -14.91
N GLU A 508 26.99 -14.88 -14.97
CA GLU A 508 26.62 -15.50 -16.26
C GLU A 508 25.26 -15.03 -16.78
N PRO A 509 25.18 -14.58 -18.05
CA PRO A 509 23.91 -14.24 -18.66
C PRO A 509 23.06 -15.51 -18.84
N ALA A 510 21.74 -15.35 -18.72
CA ALA A 510 20.80 -16.36 -19.20
C ALA A 510 20.79 -16.35 -20.75
N GLY A 511 20.58 -17.51 -21.39
CA GLY A 511 20.60 -17.63 -22.85
C GLY A 511 21.91 -18.09 -23.48
N LEU A 512 22.00 -17.95 -24.80
CA LEU A 512 23.13 -18.39 -25.62
C LEU A 512 24.26 -17.34 -25.59
N TYR A 513 25.45 -17.77 -25.20
CA TYR A 513 26.65 -16.96 -25.31
C TYR A 513 27.86 -17.81 -25.69
N TYR A 514 28.88 -17.14 -26.21
CA TYR A 514 30.15 -17.73 -26.60
C TYR A 514 31.28 -17.13 -25.76
N ARG A 515 32.29 -17.94 -25.47
CA ARG A 515 33.55 -17.49 -24.86
C ARG A 515 34.73 -18.11 -25.60
N ILE A 516 35.93 -17.60 -25.35
CA ILE A 516 37.16 -18.18 -25.87
C ILE A 516 37.86 -18.94 -24.75
N GLN A 517 37.92 -20.26 -24.82
CA GLN A 517 38.77 -21.03 -23.91
C GLN A 517 40.23 -20.79 -24.28
N LEU A 518 41.02 -20.28 -23.34
CA LEU A 518 42.42 -19.95 -23.53
C LEU A 518 43.31 -21.20 -23.37
N PHE A 519 43.21 -21.84 -22.20
CA PHE A 519 43.96 -23.05 -21.84
C PHE A 519 43.41 -23.66 -20.54
N THR A 520 43.81 -24.91 -20.29
CA THR A 520 43.50 -25.64 -19.06
C THR A 520 44.81 -26.05 -18.38
N VAL A 521 44.99 -25.71 -17.11
CA VAL A 521 46.24 -25.92 -16.37
C VAL A 521 45.98 -26.45 -14.96
N SER A 522 46.92 -27.22 -14.41
CA SER A 522 46.80 -27.79 -13.05
C SER A 522 47.20 -26.81 -11.93
N ARG A 523 47.76 -25.64 -12.28
CA ARG A 523 48.17 -24.60 -11.33
C ARG A 523 47.62 -23.25 -11.76
N LYS A 524 47.33 -22.39 -10.79
CA LYS A 524 46.79 -21.05 -11.05
C LYS A 524 47.81 -20.19 -11.82
N VAL A 525 47.30 -19.39 -12.75
CA VAL A 525 48.07 -18.59 -13.70
C VAL A 525 48.22 -17.17 -13.17
N THR A 526 49.38 -16.55 -13.40
CA THR A 526 49.62 -15.15 -13.01
C THR A 526 49.08 -14.19 -14.08
N LEU A 527 48.78 -12.94 -13.70
CA LEU A 527 48.19 -11.96 -14.62
C LEU A 527 49.05 -11.66 -15.85
N SER A 528 50.38 -11.79 -15.74
CA SER A 528 51.32 -11.60 -16.87
C SER A 528 51.21 -12.70 -17.92
N GLN A 529 50.79 -13.91 -17.53
CA GLN A 529 50.60 -15.05 -18.42
C GLN A 529 49.26 -14.97 -19.19
N LEU A 530 48.32 -14.14 -18.75
CA LEU A 530 47.07 -13.84 -19.45
C LEU A 530 47.23 -12.83 -20.61
N LYS A 531 48.45 -12.30 -20.82
CA LYS A 531 48.83 -11.46 -21.97
C LYS A 531 47.92 -10.25 -22.22
N GLY A 532 47.40 -9.66 -21.12
CA GLY A 532 46.53 -8.49 -21.21
C GLY A 532 45.12 -8.79 -21.74
N ILE A 533 44.75 -10.05 -21.95
CA ILE A 533 43.40 -10.42 -22.38
C ILE A 533 42.44 -10.11 -21.23
N SER A 534 41.38 -9.34 -21.50
CA SER A 534 40.37 -8.94 -20.53
C SER A 534 38.96 -8.96 -21.15
N PRO A 535 37.90 -9.30 -20.39
CA PRO A 535 37.95 -9.99 -19.10
C PRO A 535 38.35 -11.47 -19.26
N VAL A 536 38.93 -12.04 -18.21
CA VAL A 536 39.22 -13.48 -18.09
C VAL A 536 38.40 -14.09 -16.95
N PHE A 537 37.76 -15.22 -17.22
CA PHE A 537 37.02 -15.98 -16.23
C PHE A 537 37.82 -17.22 -15.82
N GLU A 538 38.01 -17.41 -14.52
CA GLU A 538 38.71 -18.56 -13.94
C GLU A 538 37.69 -19.56 -13.38
N VAL A 539 37.70 -20.79 -13.89
CA VAL A 539 36.81 -21.87 -13.41
C VAL A 539 37.65 -23.03 -12.92
N ARG A 540 37.31 -23.55 -11.75
CA ARG A 540 37.91 -24.79 -11.23
C ARG A 540 37.04 -25.99 -11.63
N VAL A 541 37.60 -26.89 -12.41
CA VAL A 541 36.96 -28.15 -12.84
C VAL A 541 37.80 -29.31 -12.31
N GLY A 542 37.35 -29.94 -11.23
CA GLY A 542 38.13 -30.95 -10.50
C GLY A 542 39.44 -30.38 -9.95
N ASN A 543 40.57 -30.96 -10.36
CA ASN A 543 41.92 -30.52 -9.96
C ASN A 543 42.62 -29.64 -11.02
N LYS A 544 41.86 -29.06 -11.96
CA LYS A 544 42.38 -28.18 -13.02
C LYS A 544 41.65 -26.84 -13.03
N TYR A 545 42.33 -25.81 -13.51
CA TYR A 545 41.80 -24.49 -13.78
C TYR A 545 41.60 -24.33 -15.29
N VAL A 546 40.42 -23.89 -15.69
CA VAL A 546 40.08 -23.53 -17.07
C VAL A 546 39.90 -22.02 -17.14
N TYR A 547 40.57 -21.38 -18.11
CA TYR A 547 40.49 -19.94 -18.31
C TYR A 547 39.72 -19.64 -19.58
N TYR A 548 38.69 -18.80 -19.46
CA TYR A 548 37.91 -18.29 -20.58
C TYR A 548 38.14 -16.79 -20.76
N ALA A 549 38.02 -16.28 -21.97
CA ALA A 549 38.15 -14.86 -22.27
C ALA A 549 36.92 -14.32 -23.00
N GLY A 550 36.51 -13.13 -22.58
CA GLY A 550 35.39 -12.38 -23.14
C GLY A 550 34.03 -13.06 -22.97
N GLN A 551 32.99 -12.34 -23.38
CA GLN A 551 31.63 -12.84 -23.49
C GLN A 551 31.01 -12.28 -24.76
N PHE A 552 30.57 -13.15 -25.66
CA PHE A 552 30.13 -12.78 -27.00
C PHE A 552 28.74 -13.32 -27.26
N GLN A 553 27.88 -12.51 -27.87
CA GLN A 553 26.49 -12.89 -28.15
C GLN A 553 26.36 -13.69 -29.45
N THR A 554 27.34 -13.57 -30.36
CA THR A 554 27.35 -14.27 -31.65
C THR A 554 28.65 -15.03 -31.86
N TYR A 555 28.58 -16.11 -32.63
CA TYR A 555 29.76 -16.87 -33.02
C TYR A 555 30.76 -15.99 -33.80
N ASN A 556 30.26 -15.07 -34.62
CA ASN A 556 31.10 -14.18 -35.42
C ASN A 556 31.96 -13.26 -34.53
N GLN A 557 31.37 -12.66 -33.49
CA GLN A 557 32.11 -11.86 -32.51
C GLN A 557 33.19 -12.68 -31.80
N ALA A 558 32.85 -13.87 -31.31
CA ALA A 558 33.81 -14.77 -30.66
C ALA A 558 34.94 -15.20 -31.60
N SER A 559 34.62 -15.48 -32.87
CA SER A 559 35.61 -15.85 -33.89
C SER A 559 36.56 -14.71 -34.22
N ARG A 560 36.09 -13.46 -34.26
CA ARG A 560 36.95 -12.29 -34.46
C ARG A 560 37.88 -12.08 -33.28
N ALA A 561 37.35 -12.16 -32.06
CA ALA A 561 38.16 -12.06 -30.85
C ALA A 561 39.17 -13.21 -30.71
N LEU A 562 38.82 -14.42 -31.16
CA LEU A 562 39.74 -15.56 -31.18
C LEU A 562 40.98 -15.29 -32.05
N ALA A 563 40.83 -14.61 -33.18
CA ALA A 563 41.98 -14.20 -34.01
C ALA A 563 42.92 -13.27 -33.23
N THR A 564 42.35 -12.34 -32.46
CA THR A 564 43.11 -11.43 -31.58
C THR A 564 43.81 -12.20 -30.45
N VAL A 565 43.13 -13.13 -29.78
CA VAL A 565 43.71 -13.98 -28.73
C VAL A 565 44.88 -14.81 -29.26
N ARG A 566 44.75 -15.39 -30.45
CA ARG A 566 45.84 -16.15 -31.10
C ARG A 566 47.02 -15.25 -31.44
N LYS A 567 46.77 -14.02 -31.90
CA LYS A 567 47.81 -13.01 -32.16
C LYS A 567 48.55 -12.59 -30.88
N GLN A 568 47.90 -12.64 -29.72
CA GLN A 568 48.51 -12.41 -28.40
C GLN A 568 49.32 -13.62 -27.88
N GLY A 569 49.45 -14.69 -28.67
CA GLY A 569 50.32 -15.84 -28.37
C GLY A 569 49.61 -17.05 -27.78
N VAL A 570 48.28 -17.04 -27.68
CA VAL A 570 47.49 -18.20 -27.22
C VAL A 570 46.98 -18.99 -28.42
N SER A 571 47.89 -19.76 -29.05
CA SER A 571 47.59 -20.49 -30.30
C SER A 571 46.55 -21.60 -30.14
N GLY A 572 46.50 -22.24 -28.96
CA GLY A 572 45.56 -23.31 -28.62
C GLY A 572 44.15 -22.86 -28.26
N ALA A 573 43.85 -21.55 -28.33
CA ALA A 573 42.54 -21.04 -27.98
C ALA A 573 41.45 -21.52 -28.95
N LEU A 574 40.25 -21.73 -28.41
CA LEU A 574 39.07 -22.21 -29.14
C LEU A 574 37.79 -21.53 -28.65
N VAL A 575 36.80 -21.38 -29.54
CA VAL A 575 35.47 -20.88 -29.17
C VAL A 575 34.69 -22.01 -28.50
N VAL A 576 34.05 -21.70 -27.37
CA VAL A 576 33.10 -22.57 -26.67
C VAL A 576 31.74 -21.88 -26.62
N ALA A 577 30.67 -22.67 -26.58
CA ALA A 577 29.30 -22.19 -26.50
C ALA A 577 28.65 -22.64 -25.19
N PHE A 578 27.80 -21.78 -24.64
CA PHE A 578 27.02 -22.04 -23.44
C PHE A 578 25.57 -21.62 -23.68
N PHE A 579 24.64 -22.37 -23.11
CA PHE A 579 23.21 -22.08 -23.10
C PHE A 579 22.66 -22.44 -21.73
N GLU A 580 21.89 -21.55 -21.10
CA GLU A 580 21.38 -21.74 -19.73
C GLU A 580 22.47 -22.14 -18.72
N ARG A 581 23.64 -21.47 -18.80
CA ARG A 581 24.83 -21.72 -17.95
C ARG A 581 25.40 -23.14 -18.09
N LYS A 582 24.98 -23.89 -19.12
CA LYS A 582 25.49 -25.23 -19.45
C LYS A 582 26.30 -25.17 -20.73
N SER A 583 27.43 -25.87 -20.76
CA SER A 583 28.21 -25.99 -21.98
C SER A 583 27.44 -26.81 -23.03
N ILE A 584 27.38 -26.27 -24.25
CA ILE A 584 26.79 -26.93 -25.41
C ILE A 584 27.82 -27.01 -26.54
N SER A 585 27.54 -27.81 -27.57
CA SER A 585 28.41 -27.83 -28.75
C SER A 585 28.33 -26.50 -29.51
N VAL A 586 29.44 -26.04 -30.09
CA VAL A 586 29.47 -24.83 -30.93
C VAL A 586 28.52 -24.97 -32.14
N GLN A 587 28.36 -26.19 -32.65
CA GLN A 587 27.42 -26.48 -33.73
C GLN A 587 25.98 -26.24 -33.29
N GLU A 588 25.59 -26.73 -32.11
CA GLU A 588 24.27 -26.49 -31.53
C GLU A 588 24.04 -25.00 -31.23
N GLY A 589 25.05 -24.31 -30.68
CA GLY A 589 25.00 -22.86 -30.46
C GLY A 589 24.74 -22.10 -31.76
N ARG A 590 25.46 -22.43 -32.84
CA ARG A 590 25.26 -21.82 -34.16
C ARG A 590 23.91 -22.15 -34.79
N GLN A 591 23.37 -23.35 -34.55
CA GLN A 591 22.02 -23.71 -34.98
C GLN A 591 20.97 -22.88 -34.25
N ARG A 592 21.12 -22.70 -32.94
CA ARG A 592 20.26 -21.85 -32.11
C ARG A 592 20.33 -20.38 -32.56
N GLU A 593 21.53 -19.87 -32.83
CA GLU A 593 21.77 -18.53 -33.40
C GLU A 593 21.06 -18.36 -34.75
N ALA A 594 21.18 -19.35 -35.66
CA ALA A 594 20.51 -19.33 -36.96
C ALA A 594 18.97 -19.40 -36.87
N GLN A 595 18.45 -20.03 -35.82
CA GLN A 595 17.01 -20.15 -35.54
C GLN A 595 16.46 -18.99 -34.69
N LYS A 596 17.27 -17.96 -34.39
CA LYS A 596 16.94 -16.88 -33.43
C LYS A 596 16.55 -17.38 -32.02
N LYS A 597 16.98 -18.57 -31.64
CA LYS A 597 16.80 -19.16 -30.29
C LYS A 597 17.98 -18.81 -29.38
N THR A 598 18.33 -17.53 -29.30
CA THR A 598 19.50 -17.04 -28.55
C THR A 598 19.19 -16.69 -27.09
N ALA A 599 17.92 -16.61 -26.72
CA ALA A 599 17.44 -16.41 -25.36
C ALA A 599 16.84 -17.73 -24.81
N PRO A 600 16.66 -17.87 -23.47
CA PRO A 600 15.86 -18.95 -22.91
C PRO A 600 14.55 -19.12 -23.68
N GLU A 601 14.11 -20.36 -23.92
CA GLU A 601 12.80 -20.58 -24.55
C GLU A 601 11.73 -19.85 -23.71
N ASN A 602 11.02 -18.90 -24.33
CA ASN A 602 10.08 -17.93 -23.74
C ASN A 602 10.62 -16.56 -23.24
N THR A 603 11.80 -16.10 -23.68
CA THR A 603 12.32 -14.75 -23.34
C THR A 603 12.70 -13.92 -24.58
N GLY A 604 11.73 -13.66 -25.46
CA GLY A 604 11.90 -12.60 -26.46
C GLY A 604 11.62 -11.23 -25.82
N ILE A 605 12.48 -10.24 -26.04
CA ILE A 605 12.19 -8.86 -25.69
C ILE A 605 11.52 -8.19 -26.89
N TYR A 606 10.29 -7.73 -26.70
CA TYR A 606 9.49 -7.09 -27.75
C TYR A 606 9.24 -5.63 -27.38
N GLN A 607 9.14 -4.77 -28.39
CA GLN A 607 8.70 -3.38 -28.24
C GLN A 607 7.64 -3.05 -29.28
N VAL A 608 6.77 -2.11 -28.96
CA VAL A 608 5.70 -1.62 -29.83
C VAL A 608 6.10 -0.24 -30.35
N TYR A 609 6.29 -0.11 -31.67
CA TYR A 609 6.66 1.13 -32.34
C TYR A 609 5.45 2.01 -32.59
N LEU A 610 5.56 3.30 -32.24
CA LEU A 610 4.49 4.30 -32.31
C LEU A 610 4.69 5.38 -33.39
N GLY A 611 5.76 5.36 -34.18
CA GLY A 611 5.98 6.35 -35.24
C GLY A 611 7.15 7.30 -35.03
N THR A 612 7.32 8.22 -35.99
CA THR A 612 8.39 9.22 -36.05
C THR A 612 7.83 10.64 -35.96
N GLY A 613 8.47 11.53 -35.21
CA GLY A 613 8.04 12.93 -35.04
C GLY A 613 7.23 13.15 -33.75
N GLU A 614 6.47 14.23 -33.64
CA GLU A 614 5.64 14.49 -32.45
C GLU A 614 4.47 13.50 -32.34
N ILE A 615 4.24 12.96 -31.14
CA ILE A 615 3.13 12.05 -30.87
C ILE A 615 1.85 12.87 -30.72
N ALA A 616 0.80 12.49 -31.44
CA ALA A 616 -0.52 13.08 -31.27
C ALA A 616 -1.06 12.82 -29.84
N THR A 617 -1.65 13.83 -29.21
CA THR A 617 -2.19 13.76 -27.85
C THR A 617 -3.17 12.60 -27.65
N GLU A 618 -3.93 12.26 -28.69
CA GLU A 618 -4.87 11.13 -28.73
C GLU A 618 -4.18 9.77 -28.62
N LEU A 619 -3.00 9.61 -29.23
CA LEU A 619 -2.20 8.40 -29.11
C LEU A 619 -1.60 8.29 -27.71
N LEU A 620 -1.14 9.40 -27.14
CA LEU A 620 -0.58 9.43 -25.78
C LEU A 620 -1.64 9.04 -24.74
N ALA A 621 -2.87 9.55 -24.87
CA ALA A 621 -3.99 9.19 -24.02
C ALA A 621 -4.35 7.69 -24.17
N ALA A 622 -4.42 7.19 -25.40
CA ALA A 622 -4.71 5.77 -25.65
C ALA A 622 -3.63 4.83 -25.11
N VAL A 623 -2.35 5.26 -25.14
CA VAL A 623 -1.24 4.49 -24.56
C VAL A 623 -1.33 4.44 -23.04
N ASN A 624 -1.57 5.58 -22.38
CA ASN A 624 -1.71 5.64 -20.92
C ASN A 624 -2.93 4.85 -20.41
N GLU A 625 -3.97 4.71 -21.24
CA GLU A 625 -5.15 3.90 -20.93
C GLU A 625 -4.88 2.39 -21.05
N LEU A 626 -4.03 1.97 -22.01
CA LEU A 626 -3.82 0.56 -22.37
C LEU A 626 -2.60 -0.08 -21.71
N THR A 627 -1.65 0.71 -21.19
CA THR A 627 -0.41 0.21 -20.58
C THR A 627 0.17 1.21 -19.59
N ASN A 628 0.75 0.70 -18.51
CA ASN A 628 1.48 1.48 -17.50
C ASN A 628 2.98 1.65 -17.84
N LYS A 629 3.39 1.26 -19.05
CA LYS A 629 4.76 1.40 -19.55
C LYS A 629 4.93 2.72 -20.30
N ASP A 630 6.00 3.44 -19.97
CA ASP A 630 6.33 4.73 -20.57
C ASP A 630 6.68 4.64 -22.06
N ILE A 631 6.43 5.75 -22.75
CA ILE A 631 6.87 5.94 -24.13
C ILE A 631 8.34 6.36 -24.14
N ILE A 632 9.18 5.56 -24.77
CA ILE A 632 10.59 5.84 -24.96
C ILE A 632 10.78 6.59 -26.28
N ARG A 633 11.38 7.78 -26.21
CA ARG A 633 11.80 8.58 -27.37
C ARG A 633 13.26 8.34 -27.69
N VAL A 634 13.55 7.88 -28.91
CA VAL A 634 14.91 7.63 -29.39
C VAL A 634 15.22 8.58 -30.54
N ALA A 635 16.22 9.44 -30.36
CA ALA A 635 16.68 10.36 -31.40
C ALA A 635 17.52 9.62 -32.46
N LYS A 636 17.18 9.78 -33.75
CA LYS A 636 17.85 9.10 -34.86
C LYS A 636 18.00 10.07 -36.03
N GLY A 637 19.11 10.82 -36.03
CA GLY A 637 19.33 11.93 -36.96
C GLY A 637 18.37 13.09 -36.68
N ASP A 638 17.77 13.67 -37.72
CA ASP A 638 16.86 14.82 -37.63
C ASP A 638 15.42 14.46 -37.19
N ALA A 639 15.14 13.18 -36.88
CA ALA A 639 13.83 12.70 -36.44
C ALA A 639 13.92 11.89 -35.14
N ALA A 640 12.83 11.86 -34.37
CA ALA A 640 12.69 11.05 -33.17
C ALA A 640 11.72 9.90 -33.39
N GLU A 641 12.14 8.67 -33.11
CA GLU A 641 11.31 7.46 -33.13
C GLU A 641 10.75 7.20 -31.72
N HIS A 642 9.50 6.73 -31.62
CA HIS A 642 8.83 6.49 -30.34
C HIS A 642 8.43 5.01 -30.17
N PHE A 643 8.63 4.47 -28.97
CA PHE A 643 8.42 3.05 -28.65
C PHE A 643 7.78 2.85 -27.29
N ILE A 644 7.13 1.70 -27.08
CA ILE A 644 6.65 1.21 -25.77
C ILE A 644 7.28 -0.16 -25.55
N GLY A 645 7.86 -0.39 -24.36
CA GLY A 645 8.52 -1.64 -24.01
C GLY A 645 9.71 -1.39 -23.09
N PRO A 646 10.49 -2.42 -22.73
CA PRO A 646 10.44 -3.80 -23.24
C PRO A 646 9.28 -4.64 -22.67
N PHE A 647 8.78 -5.58 -23.49
CA PHE A 647 7.85 -6.66 -23.13
C PHE A 647 8.61 -7.99 -23.13
N SER A 648 8.41 -8.82 -22.09
CA SER A 648 9.04 -10.14 -21.96
C SER A 648 8.35 -11.24 -22.78
N SER A 649 7.21 -10.93 -23.41
CA SER A 649 6.42 -11.85 -24.22
C SER A 649 5.89 -11.16 -25.48
N ARG A 650 5.91 -11.90 -26.61
CA ARG A 650 5.37 -11.44 -27.89
C ARG A 650 3.87 -11.20 -27.81
N ALA A 651 3.16 -12.03 -27.06
CA ALA A 651 1.72 -11.95 -26.90
C ALA A 651 1.30 -10.62 -26.25
N GLN A 652 2.03 -10.16 -25.24
CA GLN A 652 1.76 -8.87 -24.58
C GLN A 652 1.97 -7.69 -25.53
N ALA A 653 3.03 -7.73 -26.35
CA ALA A 653 3.25 -6.70 -27.37
C ALA A 653 2.21 -6.77 -28.50
N GLU A 654 1.72 -7.97 -28.86
CA GLU A 654 0.67 -8.19 -29.84
C GLU A 654 -0.69 -7.68 -29.37
N GLU A 655 -1.03 -7.91 -28.10
CA GLU A 655 -2.26 -7.43 -27.47
C GLU A 655 -2.32 -5.89 -27.46
N LEU A 656 -1.25 -5.23 -27.01
CA LEU A 656 -1.17 -3.77 -27.02
C LEU A 656 -1.21 -3.21 -28.45
N ALA A 657 -0.46 -3.79 -29.38
CA ALA A 657 -0.45 -3.34 -30.77
C ALA A 657 -1.82 -3.53 -31.44
N LYS A 658 -2.57 -4.58 -31.09
CA LYS A 658 -3.93 -4.83 -31.57
C LYS A 658 -4.91 -3.81 -30.99
N ALA A 659 -4.87 -3.56 -29.68
CA ALA A 659 -5.73 -2.58 -29.02
C ALA A 659 -5.53 -1.16 -29.57
N LEU A 660 -4.28 -0.76 -29.85
CA LEU A 660 -3.97 0.53 -30.46
C LEU A 660 -4.47 0.63 -31.91
N LYS A 661 -4.43 -0.46 -32.68
CA LYS A 661 -4.99 -0.51 -34.05
C LYS A 661 -6.51 -0.42 -34.05
N GLU A 662 -7.18 -1.07 -33.10
CA GLU A 662 -8.63 -0.99 -32.93
C GLU A 662 -9.09 0.43 -32.57
N LYS A 663 -8.26 1.19 -31.84
CA LYS A 663 -8.46 2.62 -31.57
C LYS A 663 -8.07 3.56 -32.74
N GLY A 664 -7.71 3.02 -33.90
CA GLY A 664 -7.47 3.78 -35.13
C GLY A 664 -6.01 4.06 -35.48
N PHE A 665 -5.03 3.61 -34.67
CA PHE A 665 -3.60 3.85 -34.90
C PHE A 665 -2.97 2.75 -35.75
N ILE A 666 -3.13 2.84 -37.06
CA ILE A 666 -2.72 1.79 -38.02
C ILE A 666 -1.20 1.65 -38.25
N PHE A 667 -0.40 2.65 -37.87
CA PHE A 667 1.06 2.66 -38.06
C PHE A 667 1.82 1.86 -36.98
N VAL A 668 1.13 1.33 -35.97
CA VAL A 668 1.71 0.58 -34.85
C VAL A 668 2.22 -0.79 -35.30
N ARG A 669 3.48 -1.11 -34.99
CA ARG A 669 4.10 -2.41 -35.33
C ARG A 669 4.99 -2.93 -34.21
N ILE A 670 5.10 -4.24 -34.12
CA ILE A 670 5.93 -4.90 -33.11
C ILE A 670 7.33 -5.06 -33.68
N GLN A 671 8.31 -4.74 -32.87
CA GLN A 671 9.71 -4.98 -33.16
C GLN A 671 10.28 -5.92 -32.10
N GLU A 672 10.92 -6.98 -32.56
CA GLU A 672 11.75 -7.82 -31.72
C GLU A 672 13.05 -7.05 -31.45
N VAL A 673 13.27 -6.70 -30.18
CA VAL A 673 14.50 -6.04 -29.76
C VAL A 673 15.54 -7.13 -29.62
N THR A 674 16.49 -7.14 -30.55
CA THR A 674 17.70 -7.94 -30.35
C THR A 674 18.52 -7.22 -29.27
N PRO A 675 18.89 -7.88 -28.16
CA PRO A 675 19.68 -7.24 -27.12
C PRO A 675 21.02 -6.72 -27.64
#